data_AF-A0A813HBR9-F1
#
_entry.id   AF-A0A813HBR9-F1
#
_cell.length_a   1.000
_cell.length_b   1.000
_cell.length_c   1.000
_cell.angle_alpha   90.00
_cell.angle_beta   90.00
_cell.angle_gamma   90.00
#
_symmetry.space_group_name_H-M   'P 1'
#
loop_
_entity.id
_entity.type
_entity.pdbx_description
1 polymer ?
#
loop_
_entity_poly.entity_id
_entity_poly.type
_entity_poly.pdbx_seq_one_letter_code
_entity_poly.pdbx_strand_id
1 'polypeptide(L)'
;MSLENGTLVLIGAKDEASINLAAGAKAAIKSCGATQIDSLGFRGAYALVGIKGGRAQAEMVRPTGAGYALAVGQMEIVVSVDESKPVCDARVAQPPTTGHLSDGNLNLDAACRYNLWESDAASQCLQGTWVAITGSSNTLLEFLSLINLLAPAENHIDRPGLLIGASAVVDVITNNGEVTYWDSVNNELPVCRQVNKAEAQLNDAACRQTLTEFIAKAPAYVAGAIRITVFISFFWDRTGLALDVIGADAGWASGEVTFIIQVGAWYNHCAFLKSAYCPRKELLVMDGTAAMQIFKDEMKEVLVKMSSFCDSGGRASKRGCAVQTISWTNFHSDNANFKMMNGYIKEAMQGRESASLRFVDFFGLGGAMPEEVVGGHGSQMMNLWMWQVLLGGMCPAELASQGSYAAWDGILCSGTEADFANCPDYYPKCLKGPRCELWECMHSVPCTMSAIDPRRTWSSAGLCDDAINLTSHLPDNQKGRGGLDACFNSQGLRRRLWCQDGMQWLLPVVFSLLALTLLAVLHLLGLATTQIPTKIVPIAGHRQRACATAQVVVGKPCAKAQWHAIAQDDPETKQTAPQFKAAGNRFPLGLARFFASCHIVVGHGYAMGVTPSIWFFGWGFTWVPWFFMLSGFVLFSAHLKNPKEESMIQYVMRRSVTIYPLYAVSLIPSFIIAKYLGNLQADWGTLVAQCFLMQAWWPGWTESALQMHCWFLSCMVVYWFFFKPLEYCFKNLSLLRTCMLMAFLFFLPWLLIMVPAIAQQPLDW
;
A
#
# COMPACT_ATOMS: atom_id res chain seq x y z
N MET A 1 11.96 13.96 5.79
CA MET A 1 12.13 13.08 6.96
C MET A 1 13.58 12.60 7.01
N SER A 2 14.20 12.54 8.19
CA SER A 2 15.52 11.90 8.39
C SER A 2 15.30 10.50 8.92
N LEU A 3 16.13 9.53 8.51
CA LEU A 3 16.21 8.23 9.18
C LEU A 3 16.56 8.43 10.66
N GLU A 4 16.07 7.55 11.53
CA GLU A 4 16.39 7.51 12.95
C GLU A 4 17.83 7.07 13.17
N ASN A 5 18.47 7.53 14.25
CA ASN A 5 19.82 7.06 14.57
C ASN A 5 19.77 5.57 14.93
N GLY A 6 20.76 4.80 14.48
CA GLY A 6 20.82 3.34 14.62
C GLY A 6 20.32 2.57 13.39
N THR A 7 19.60 3.20 12.45
CA THR A 7 19.09 2.51 11.26
C THR A 7 20.22 2.03 10.34
N LEU A 8 20.19 0.75 9.95
CA LEU A 8 21.06 0.21 8.92
C LEU A 8 20.69 0.78 7.55
N VAL A 9 21.69 1.24 6.80
CA VAL A 9 21.50 1.87 5.49
C VAL A 9 22.40 1.19 4.47
N LEU A 10 21.78 0.67 3.42
CA LEU A 10 22.45 0.14 2.24
C LEU A 10 22.35 1.16 1.11
N ILE A 11 23.49 1.61 0.58
CA ILE A 11 23.52 2.61 -0.50
C ILE A 11 24.37 2.08 -1.64
N GLY A 12 23.79 2.02 -2.83
CA GLY A 12 24.51 1.82 -4.09
C GLY A 12 24.34 3.06 -4.97
N ALA A 13 25.43 3.58 -5.52
CA ALA A 13 25.41 4.69 -6.45
C ALA A 13 26.36 4.42 -7.62
N LYS A 14 25.91 4.75 -8.84
CA LYS A 14 26.69 4.62 -10.07
C LYS A 14 26.26 5.70 -11.06
N ASP A 15 27.13 5.97 -12.03
CA ASP A 15 26.82 6.80 -13.21
C ASP A 15 26.31 8.20 -12.82
N GLU A 16 25.04 8.52 -13.06
CA GLU A 16 24.45 9.86 -12.86
C GLU A 16 24.59 10.38 -11.43
N ALA A 17 24.62 9.48 -10.45
CA ALA A 17 24.83 9.81 -9.04
C ALA A 17 26.15 10.56 -8.81
N SER A 18 27.18 10.30 -9.61
CA SER A 18 28.49 10.97 -9.49
C SER A 18 28.48 12.47 -9.84
N ILE A 19 27.49 12.92 -10.60
CA ILE A 19 27.36 14.32 -11.04
C ILE A 19 26.23 15.01 -10.27
N ASN A 20 25.17 14.26 -9.95
CA ASN A 20 23.93 14.81 -9.43
C ASN A 20 23.74 14.64 -7.92
N LEU A 21 24.67 13.98 -7.20
CA LEU A 21 24.61 13.96 -5.73
C LEU A 21 24.87 15.37 -5.17
N ALA A 22 23.79 16.05 -4.82
CA ALA A 22 23.84 17.32 -4.13
C ALA A 22 24.59 17.20 -2.79
N ALA A 23 25.16 18.32 -2.33
CA ALA A 23 25.87 18.38 -1.05
C ALA A 23 25.01 17.87 0.14
N GLY A 24 23.70 18.15 0.11
CA GLY A 24 22.76 17.63 1.12
C GLY A 24 22.62 16.11 1.12
N ALA A 25 22.61 15.47 -0.06
CA ALA A 25 22.59 14.01 -0.17
C ALA A 25 23.90 13.40 0.33
N LYS A 26 25.04 13.99 -0.04
CA LYS A 26 26.35 13.59 0.50
C LYS A 26 26.41 13.74 2.03
N ALA A 27 25.86 14.82 2.58
CA ALA A 27 25.77 15.01 4.02
C ALA A 27 24.87 13.97 4.71
N ALA A 28 23.75 13.59 4.08
CA ALA A 28 22.90 12.51 4.58
C ALA A 28 23.64 11.15 4.56
N ILE A 29 24.37 10.85 3.48
CA ILE A 29 25.17 9.62 3.37
C ILE A 29 26.30 9.60 4.41
N LYS A 30 26.97 10.74 4.65
CA LYS A 30 27.95 10.90 5.73
C LYS A 30 27.33 10.72 7.12
N SER A 31 26.09 11.15 7.31
CA SER A 31 25.37 10.88 8.56
C SER A 31 25.06 9.40 8.76
N CYS A 32 25.24 8.56 7.75
CA CYS A 32 25.20 7.09 7.84
C CYS A 32 26.59 6.46 8.01
N GLY A 33 27.60 7.27 8.37
CA GLY A 33 28.97 6.84 8.63
C GLY A 33 29.89 6.80 7.42
N ALA A 34 29.43 7.22 6.24
CA ALA A 34 30.25 7.28 5.04
C ALA A 34 31.41 8.28 5.15
N THR A 35 32.58 7.87 4.68
CA THR A 35 33.82 8.66 4.67
C THR A 35 34.37 8.90 3.25
N GLN A 36 33.97 8.08 2.28
CA GLN A 36 34.49 8.08 0.91
C GLN A 36 33.51 8.62 -0.13
N ILE A 37 32.29 9.02 0.26
CA ILE A 37 31.26 9.50 -0.68
C ILE A 37 31.69 10.75 -1.47
N ASP A 38 32.56 11.60 -0.93
CA ASP A 38 33.08 12.77 -1.65
C ASP A 38 34.04 12.38 -2.79
N SER A 39 34.64 11.19 -2.71
CA SER A 39 35.55 10.64 -3.71
C SER A 39 34.83 10.04 -4.92
N LEU A 40 33.49 10.02 -4.92
CA LEU A 40 32.70 9.56 -6.06
C LEU A 40 32.86 10.52 -7.26
N GLY A 41 33.75 10.18 -8.18
CA GLY A 41 34.00 10.90 -9.43
C GLY A 41 33.08 10.48 -10.58
N PHE A 42 33.09 11.23 -11.68
CA PHE A 42 32.28 11.02 -12.89
C PHE A 42 32.31 9.54 -13.34
N ARG A 43 31.14 8.88 -13.42
CA ARG A 43 31.01 7.44 -13.76
C ARG A 43 31.75 6.47 -12.81
N GLY A 44 32.09 6.92 -11.61
CA GLY A 44 32.51 6.05 -10.53
C GLY A 44 31.34 5.24 -9.98
N ALA A 45 31.66 4.16 -9.27
CA ALA A 45 30.70 3.37 -8.50
C ALA A 45 30.96 3.55 -7.01
N TYR A 46 29.91 3.51 -6.21
CA TYR A 46 29.95 3.66 -4.76
C TYR A 46 29.00 2.66 -4.12
N ALA A 47 29.44 2.02 -3.04
CA ALA A 47 28.64 1.14 -2.22
C ALA A 47 28.92 1.42 -0.74
N LEU A 48 27.88 1.43 0.08
CA LEU A 48 27.94 1.61 1.53
C LEU A 48 26.98 0.63 2.22
N VAL A 49 27.50 0.00 3.27
CA VAL A 49 26.74 -0.58 4.37
C VAL A 49 27.05 0.28 5.58
N GLY A 50 26.11 1.09 6.04
CA GLY A 50 26.33 2.10 7.09
C GLY A 50 25.21 2.13 8.12
N ILE A 51 25.40 2.88 9.20
CA ILE A 51 24.42 3.05 10.27
C ILE A 51 24.16 4.54 10.45
N LYS A 52 22.91 4.98 10.41
CA LYS A 52 22.53 6.37 10.65
C LYS A 52 22.96 6.80 12.06
N GLY A 53 23.69 7.92 12.17
CA GLY A 53 24.31 8.37 13.41
C GLY A 53 25.52 7.54 13.88
N GLY A 54 25.88 6.49 13.14
CA GLY A 54 26.97 5.56 13.44
C GLY A 54 28.12 5.61 12.43
N ARG A 55 28.91 4.53 12.36
CA ARG A 55 30.04 4.36 11.43
C ARG A 55 29.64 3.47 10.25
N ALA A 56 30.32 3.64 9.11
CA ALA A 56 30.21 2.68 8.01
C ALA A 56 30.71 1.30 8.45
N GLN A 57 29.92 0.26 8.20
CA GLN A 57 30.32 -1.14 8.37
C GLN A 57 31.18 -1.60 7.18
N ALA A 58 30.84 -1.15 5.98
CA ALA A 58 31.67 -1.30 4.79
C ALA A 58 31.40 -0.16 3.81
N GLU A 59 32.44 0.32 3.15
CA GLU A 59 32.33 1.38 2.16
C GLU A 59 33.37 1.17 1.07
N MET A 60 32.94 1.27 -0.19
CA MET A 60 33.82 1.17 -1.34
C MET A 60 33.46 2.23 -2.37
N VAL A 61 34.47 2.94 -2.85
CA VAL A 61 34.39 3.77 -4.06
C VAL A 61 35.30 3.19 -5.13
N ARG A 62 34.83 3.17 -6.38
CA ARG A 62 35.60 2.73 -7.55
C ARG A 62 35.65 3.86 -8.57
N PRO A 63 36.83 4.18 -9.12
CA PRO A 63 36.95 5.18 -10.18
C PRO A 63 36.30 4.69 -11.48
N THR A 64 36.14 5.60 -12.42
CA THR A 64 35.62 5.33 -13.76
C THR A 64 36.32 4.12 -14.41
N GLY A 65 35.54 3.17 -14.91
CA GLY A 65 36.07 2.00 -15.63
C GLY A 65 36.61 0.88 -14.74
N ALA A 66 36.63 1.03 -13.41
CA ALA A 66 37.12 0.00 -12.48
C ALA A 66 36.05 -1.04 -12.05
N GLY A 67 34.87 -1.04 -12.69
CA GLY A 67 33.79 -1.99 -12.41
C GLY A 67 32.80 -1.51 -11.33
N TYR A 68 32.13 -2.45 -10.68
CA TYR A 68 31.16 -2.17 -9.62
C TYR A 68 31.86 -2.03 -8.26
N ALA A 69 31.33 -1.15 -7.40
CA ALA A 69 31.72 -1.10 -5.99
C ALA A 69 30.97 -2.20 -5.23
N LEU A 70 31.67 -2.90 -4.35
CA LEU A 70 31.12 -3.93 -3.48
C LEU A 70 31.49 -3.58 -2.04
N ALA A 71 30.48 -3.29 -1.22
CA ALA A 71 30.64 -3.12 0.21
C ALA A 71 30.07 -4.38 0.89
N VAL A 72 30.92 -5.13 1.58
CA VAL A 72 30.51 -6.29 2.39
C VAL A 72 30.77 -5.93 3.84
N GLY A 73 29.71 -5.62 4.58
CA GLY A 73 29.78 -5.43 6.02
C GLY A 73 29.62 -6.78 6.71
N GLN A 74 30.50 -7.09 7.66
CA GLN A 74 30.18 -8.09 8.66
C GLN A 74 29.33 -7.39 9.71
N MET A 75 28.08 -7.82 9.82
CA MET A 75 27.29 -7.46 10.98
C MET A 75 27.52 -8.53 12.02
N GLU A 76 27.86 -8.11 13.23
CA GLU A 76 27.67 -8.99 14.37
C GLU A 76 26.17 -9.29 14.39
N ILE A 77 25.81 -10.56 14.16
CA ILE A 77 24.46 -11.03 14.42
C ILE A 77 24.31 -10.82 15.92
N VAL A 78 23.65 -9.72 16.30
CA VAL A 78 23.26 -9.52 17.68
C VAL A 78 22.32 -10.66 17.97
N VAL A 79 22.80 -11.66 18.69
CA VAL A 79 21.97 -12.77 19.14
C VAL A 79 20.75 -12.14 19.80
N SER A 80 19.57 -12.47 19.27
CA SER A 80 18.34 -11.70 19.49
C SER A 80 17.85 -11.69 20.93
N VAL A 81 18.46 -12.45 21.83
CA VAL A 81 18.35 -12.21 23.27
C VAL A 81 19.72 -12.45 23.89
N ASP A 82 20.32 -11.37 24.37
CA ASP A 82 21.46 -11.47 25.27
C ASP A 82 20.95 -11.96 26.63
N GLU A 83 21.26 -13.21 26.97
CA GLU A 83 20.86 -13.83 28.24
C GLU A 83 21.31 -13.03 29.46
N SER A 84 22.39 -12.25 29.29
CA SER A 84 22.95 -11.40 30.33
C SER A 84 22.13 -10.13 30.58
N LYS A 85 21.18 -9.78 29.70
CA LYS A 85 20.21 -8.72 29.96
C LYS A 85 19.40 -9.06 31.21
N PRO A 86 19.21 -8.10 32.13
CA PRO A 86 18.37 -8.30 33.30
C PRO A 86 16.93 -8.58 32.87
N VAL A 87 16.17 -9.25 33.74
CA VAL A 87 14.74 -9.45 33.54
C VAL A 87 14.00 -8.12 33.77
N CYS A 88 13.14 -7.72 32.84
CA CYS A 88 12.30 -6.53 33.00
C CYS A 88 11.30 -6.75 34.13
N ASP A 89 11.11 -5.75 34.98
CA ASP A 89 10.01 -5.75 35.94
C ASP A 89 8.69 -5.41 35.21
N ALA A 90 7.92 -6.44 34.89
CA ALA A 90 6.61 -6.30 34.26
C ALA A 90 5.50 -5.79 35.23
N ARG A 91 5.80 -5.67 36.53
CA ARG A 91 4.86 -5.17 37.55
C ARG A 91 4.91 -3.65 37.70
N VAL A 92 5.84 -2.96 37.04
CA VAL A 92 5.87 -1.50 37.04
C VAL A 92 4.60 -0.94 36.39
N ALA A 93 4.28 0.31 36.74
CA ALA A 93 3.14 1.05 36.21
C ALA A 93 3.04 1.03 34.67
N GLN A 94 4.18 1.11 33.97
CA GLN A 94 4.27 1.05 32.53
C GLN A 94 5.41 0.11 32.10
N PRO A 95 5.15 -1.19 31.90
CA PRO A 95 6.18 -2.12 31.44
C PRO A 95 6.69 -1.72 30.05
N PRO A 96 8.00 -1.88 29.76
CA PRO A 96 8.59 -1.49 28.48
C PRO A 96 8.10 -2.41 27.34
N THR A 97 7.62 -1.83 26.24
CA THR A 97 7.19 -2.60 25.05
C THR A 97 7.87 -2.14 23.76
N THR A 98 8.66 -1.07 23.80
CA THR A 98 9.38 -0.57 22.62
C THR A 98 10.69 -1.34 22.42
N GLY A 99 11.06 -1.53 21.17
CA GLY A 99 12.19 -2.36 20.78
C GLY A 99 12.13 -2.73 19.30
N HIS A 100 12.66 -3.92 19.00
CA HIS A 100 12.50 -4.56 17.69
C HIS A 100 12.40 -6.08 17.83
N LEU A 101 11.80 -6.75 16.86
CA LEU A 101 11.84 -8.21 16.75
C LEU A 101 13.14 -8.66 16.05
N SER A 102 13.74 -9.76 16.52
CA SER A 102 14.82 -10.46 15.81
C SER A 102 14.68 -11.96 16.09
N ASP A 103 14.60 -12.78 15.04
CA ASP A 103 14.40 -14.24 15.16
C ASP A 103 13.24 -14.61 16.10
N GLY A 104 12.10 -13.94 15.94
CA GLY A 104 10.92 -14.12 16.79
C GLY A 104 11.06 -13.63 18.23
N ASN A 105 12.18 -13.00 18.60
CA ASN A 105 12.45 -12.53 19.95
C ASN A 105 12.40 -11.01 20.09
N LEU A 106 11.75 -10.53 21.16
CA LEU A 106 11.58 -9.12 21.44
C LEU A 106 12.83 -8.51 22.10
N ASN A 107 13.55 -7.67 21.36
CA ASN A 107 14.67 -6.89 21.85
C ASN A 107 14.22 -5.51 22.33
N LEU A 108 14.06 -5.36 23.63
CA LEU A 108 13.57 -4.11 24.23
C LEU A 108 14.65 -3.02 24.26
N ASP A 109 14.24 -1.78 23.99
CA ASP A 109 15.09 -0.59 24.12
C ASP A 109 15.55 -0.35 25.56
N ALA A 110 14.77 -0.85 26.53
CA ALA A 110 15.06 -0.79 27.95
C ALA A 110 16.27 -1.66 28.37
N ALA A 111 16.92 -2.35 27.42
CA ALA A 111 18.07 -3.23 27.67
C ALA A 111 17.80 -4.32 28.73
N CYS A 112 16.56 -4.81 28.77
CA CYS A 112 16.12 -5.93 29.60
C CYS A 112 15.38 -6.96 28.73
N ARG A 113 15.05 -8.13 29.29
CA ARG A 113 14.25 -9.18 28.64
C ARG A 113 13.08 -9.59 29.52
N TYR A 114 11.99 -10.06 28.94
CA TYR A 114 10.92 -10.65 29.76
C TYR A 114 11.26 -12.08 30.16
N ASN A 115 10.71 -12.51 31.29
CA ASN A 115 10.57 -13.92 31.58
C ASN A 115 9.61 -14.55 30.57
N LEU A 116 9.87 -15.81 30.21
CA LEU A 116 9.04 -16.55 29.27
C LEU A 116 8.10 -17.50 30.02
N TRP A 117 6.89 -17.62 29.50
CA TRP A 117 5.78 -18.35 30.08
C TRP A 117 5.26 -19.32 29.03
N GLU A 118 5.75 -20.55 29.07
CA GLU A 118 5.18 -21.65 28.29
C GLU A 118 3.81 -22.05 28.85
N SER A 119 3.11 -22.94 28.13
CA SER A 119 1.80 -23.46 28.52
C SER A 119 1.71 -23.89 29.99
N ASP A 120 2.68 -24.68 30.47
CA ASP A 120 2.65 -25.22 31.83
C ASP A 120 2.89 -24.13 32.89
N ALA A 121 3.85 -23.23 32.65
CA ALA A 121 4.14 -22.09 33.52
C ALA A 121 2.96 -21.12 33.61
N ALA A 122 2.38 -20.77 32.46
CA ALA A 122 1.20 -19.91 32.38
C ALA A 122 -0.02 -20.57 33.07
N SER A 123 -0.25 -21.87 32.81
CA SER A 123 -1.32 -22.63 33.44
C SER A 123 -1.15 -22.66 34.95
N GLN A 124 0.04 -23.01 35.46
CA GLN A 124 0.32 -23.03 36.89
C GLN A 124 0.13 -21.66 37.53
N CYS A 125 0.58 -20.58 36.88
CA CYS A 125 0.38 -19.23 37.40
C CYS A 125 -1.11 -18.85 37.53
N LEU A 126 -1.90 -19.19 36.52
CA LEU A 126 -3.29 -18.75 36.38
C LEU A 126 -4.30 -19.67 37.06
N GLN A 127 -3.89 -20.77 37.69
CA GLN A 127 -4.78 -21.62 38.49
C GLN A 127 -5.58 -20.80 39.50
N GLY A 128 -6.90 -21.01 39.51
CA GLY A 128 -7.83 -20.30 40.39
C GLY A 128 -8.04 -18.83 40.00
N THR A 129 -7.62 -18.43 38.80
CA THR A 129 -7.74 -17.06 38.29
C THR A 129 -8.85 -16.95 37.26
N TRP A 130 -9.56 -15.84 37.30
CA TRP A 130 -10.46 -15.37 36.26
C TRP A 130 -9.80 -14.22 35.49
N VAL A 131 -9.40 -14.51 34.27
CA VAL A 131 -8.86 -13.56 33.30
C VAL A 131 -10.02 -12.98 32.49
N ALA A 132 -10.38 -11.74 32.77
CA ALA A 132 -11.41 -11.04 32.02
C ALA A 132 -10.78 -9.98 31.11
N ILE A 133 -11.16 -9.99 29.83
CA ILE A 133 -10.61 -9.13 28.80
C ILE A 133 -11.78 -8.40 28.12
N THR A 134 -11.62 -7.13 27.77
CA THR A 134 -12.67 -6.35 27.08
C THR A 134 -12.09 -5.47 25.99
N GLY A 135 -12.75 -5.48 24.84
CA GLY A 135 -12.27 -4.79 23.66
C GLY A 135 -12.91 -5.32 22.39
N SER A 136 -12.25 -5.19 21.25
CA SER A 136 -12.85 -5.51 19.96
C SER A 136 -12.15 -6.68 19.28
N SER A 137 -11.84 -6.57 17.98
CA SER A 137 -11.30 -7.66 17.19
C SER A 137 -9.92 -8.12 17.67
N ASN A 138 -8.98 -7.21 17.91
CA ASN A 138 -7.66 -7.56 18.45
C ASN A 138 -7.73 -8.26 19.81
N THR A 139 -8.62 -7.81 20.67
CA THR A 139 -8.86 -8.39 21.99
C THR A 139 -9.40 -9.81 21.89
N LEU A 140 -10.24 -10.09 20.90
CA LEU A 140 -10.68 -11.45 20.63
C LEU A 140 -9.50 -12.34 20.17
N LEU A 141 -8.60 -11.82 19.34
CA LEU A 141 -7.39 -12.55 18.93
C LEU A 141 -6.42 -12.77 20.10
N GLU A 142 -6.29 -11.79 21.00
CA GLU A 142 -5.51 -11.92 22.23
C GLU A 142 -6.12 -12.98 23.17
N PHE A 143 -7.45 -12.97 23.33
CA PHE A 143 -8.21 -14.01 24.04
C PHE A 143 -7.97 -15.41 23.44
N LEU A 144 -8.02 -15.54 22.12
CA LEU A 144 -7.73 -16.79 21.42
C LEU A 144 -6.29 -17.25 21.64
N SER A 145 -5.34 -16.31 21.63
CA SER A 145 -3.92 -16.60 21.88
C SER A 145 -3.70 -17.13 23.31
N LEU A 146 -4.46 -16.65 24.30
CA LEU A 146 -4.41 -17.19 25.66
C LEU A 146 -4.99 -18.60 25.74
N ILE A 147 -6.11 -18.87 25.07
CA ILE A 147 -6.70 -20.21 25.03
C ILE A 147 -5.74 -21.18 24.34
N ASN A 148 -5.11 -20.77 23.23
CA ASN A 148 -4.05 -21.53 22.56
C ASN A 148 -2.89 -21.83 23.50
N LEU A 149 -2.45 -20.83 24.28
CA LEU A 149 -1.36 -21.01 25.23
C LEU A 149 -1.72 -22.01 26.34
N LEU A 150 -2.95 -22.00 26.82
CA LEU A 150 -3.37 -22.81 27.97
C LEU A 150 -3.96 -24.17 27.60
N ALA A 151 -4.48 -24.33 26.39
CA ALA A 151 -5.16 -25.52 25.91
C ALA A 151 -4.97 -25.67 24.38
N PRO A 152 -3.73 -25.84 23.89
CA PRO A 152 -3.40 -25.79 22.45
C PRO A 152 -4.14 -26.83 21.61
N ALA A 153 -4.47 -27.99 22.18
CA ALA A 153 -5.20 -29.05 21.50
C ALA A 153 -6.69 -28.74 21.27
N GLU A 154 -7.23 -27.77 21.99
CA GLU A 154 -8.68 -27.51 22.05
C GLU A 154 -9.10 -26.29 21.21
N ASN A 155 -8.19 -25.40 20.84
CA ASN A 155 -8.60 -24.23 20.06
C ASN A 155 -8.97 -24.60 18.63
N HIS A 156 -10.15 -24.17 18.22
CA HIS A 156 -10.64 -24.38 16.86
C HIS A 156 -11.46 -23.16 16.46
N ILE A 157 -11.13 -22.54 15.33
CA ILE A 157 -11.77 -21.31 14.86
C ILE A 157 -13.30 -21.43 14.66
N ASP A 158 -13.80 -22.66 14.48
CA ASP A 158 -15.24 -22.94 14.36
C ASP A 158 -15.99 -22.94 15.69
N ARG A 159 -15.33 -22.76 16.85
CA ARG A 159 -16.07 -22.77 18.11
C ARG A 159 -17.09 -21.63 18.13
N PRO A 160 -18.29 -21.87 18.69
CA PRO A 160 -19.33 -20.85 18.75
C PRO A 160 -18.82 -19.55 19.38
N GLY A 161 -19.02 -18.44 18.67
CA GLY A 161 -18.70 -17.10 19.13
C GLY A 161 -17.29 -16.58 18.84
N LEU A 162 -16.44 -17.38 18.21
CA LEU A 162 -15.09 -16.94 17.82
C LEU A 162 -15.02 -16.16 16.51
N LEU A 163 -16.04 -16.28 15.67
CA LEU A 163 -16.16 -15.40 14.50
C LEU A 163 -16.31 -13.97 15.00
N ILE A 164 -15.46 -13.06 14.52
CA ILE A 164 -15.46 -11.70 15.03
C ILE A 164 -16.82 -11.07 14.76
N GLY A 165 -17.37 -10.38 15.76
CA GLY A 165 -18.69 -9.78 15.68
C GLY A 165 -19.86 -10.76 15.85
N ALA A 166 -19.61 -12.07 15.94
CA ALA A 166 -20.65 -13.05 16.22
C ALA A 166 -21.08 -13.02 17.68
N SER A 167 -20.21 -12.64 18.62
CA SER A 167 -20.50 -12.66 20.06
C SER A 167 -20.28 -11.33 20.76
N ALA A 168 -21.13 -11.05 21.75
CA ALA A 168 -20.96 -9.99 22.75
C ALA A 168 -20.07 -10.47 23.90
N VAL A 169 -20.18 -11.75 24.29
CA VAL A 169 -19.36 -12.36 25.34
C VAL A 169 -19.02 -13.79 24.95
N VAL A 170 -17.78 -14.22 25.21
CA VAL A 170 -17.37 -15.62 25.18
C VAL A 170 -16.74 -15.95 26.53
N ASP A 171 -17.14 -17.06 27.14
CA ASP A 171 -16.69 -17.49 28.46
C ASP A 171 -16.20 -18.94 28.41
N VAL A 172 -15.00 -19.16 28.93
CA VAL A 172 -14.24 -20.40 28.78
C VAL A 172 -13.65 -20.78 30.13
N ILE A 173 -13.72 -22.05 30.49
CA ILE A 173 -12.97 -22.58 31.65
C ILE A 173 -12.04 -23.68 31.17
N THR A 174 -10.75 -23.50 31.41
CA THR A 174 -9.75 -24.54 31.23
C THR A 174 -9.41 -25.19 32.58
N ASN A 175 -9.10 -26.48 32.55
CA ASN A 175 -8.65 -27.23 33.71
C ASN A 175 -7.66 -28.30 33.24
N ASN A 176 -6.44 -28.28 33.78
CA ASN A 176 -5.35 -29.20 33.39
C ASN A 176 -5.09 -29.27 31.87
N GLY A 177 -5.06 -28.12 31.20
CA GLY A 177 -4.77 -28.04 29.76
C GLY A 177 -5.95 -28.35 28.83
N GLU A 178 -7.13 -28.63 29.37
CA GLU A 178 -8.34 -28.96 28.60
C GLU A 178 -9.43 -27.91 28.79
N VAL A 179 -10.19 -27.62 27.73
CA VAL A 179 -11.38 -26.75 27.81
C VAL A 179 -12.56 -27.56 28.35
N THR A 180 -12.97 -27.26 29.59
CA THR A 180 -14.07 -27.95 30.30
C THR A 180 -15.41 -27.24 30.22
N TYR A 181 -15.40 -25.96 29.86
CA TYR A 181 -16.60 -25.16 29.64
C TYR A 181 -16.37 -24.17 28.50
N TRP A 182 -17.40 -24.00 27.68
CA TRP A 182 -17.45 -23.01 26.61
C TRP A 182 -18.89 -22.57 26.41
N ASP A 183 -19.15 -21.28 26.58
CA ASP A 183 -20.43 -20.69 26.18
C ASP A 183 -20.19 -19.32 25.55
N SER A 184 -21.14 -18.87 24.75
CA SER A 184 -21.08 -17.55 24.11
C SER A 184 -22.45 -16.91 23.99
N VAL A 185 -22.46 -15.59 24.04
CA VAL A 185 -23.64 -14.77 23.79
C VAL A 185 -23.47 -14.07 22.47
N ASN A 186 -24.47 -14.18 21.59
CA ASN A 186 -24.44 -13.52 20.28
C ASN A 186 -24.45 -11.98 20.42
N ASN A 187 -23.67 -11.27 19.60
CA ASN A 187 -23.63 -9.80 19.56
C ASN A 187 -24.94 -9.17 19.06
N GLU A 188 -25.82 -9.96 18.44
CA GLU A 188 -27.15 -9.54 18.01
C GLU A 188 -28.17 -9.44 19.14
N LEU A 189 -27.79 -9.77 20.39
CA LEU A 189 -28.66 -9.53 21.54
C LEU A 189 -29.14 -8.07 21.56
N PRO A 190 -30.44 -7.81 21.33
CA PRO A 190 -30.92 -6.44 21.15
C PRO A 190 -30.64 -5.56 22.37
N VAL A 191 -30.76 -6.13 23.58
CA VAL A 191 -30.51 -5.43 24.85
C VAL A 191 -29.04 -5.08 25.04
N CYS A 192 -28.10 -5.84 24.48
CA CYS A 192 -26.67 -5.61 24.63
C CYS A 192 -26.02 -4.96 23.41
N ARG A 193 -26.82 -4.62 22.38
CA ARG A 193 -26.30 -3.98 21.18
C ARG A 193 -25.63 -2.65 21.53
N GLN A 194 -24.49 -2.38 20.90
CA GLN A 194 -23.68 -1.17 21.13
C GLN A 194 -24.16 -0.01 20.25
N VAL A 195 -25.42 0.35 20.47
CA VAL A 195 -26.13 1.47 19.82
C VAL A 195 -25.69 2.82 20.39
N ASN A 196 -26.40 3.91 20.05
CA ASN A 196 -26.11 5.22 20.61
C ASN A 196 -26.13 5.20 22.15
N LYS A 197 -25.36 6.10 22.79
CA LYS A 197 -25.18 6.09 24.25
C LYS A 197 -26.49 6.16 25.04
N ALA A 198 -27.45 6.97 24.60
CA ALA A 198 -28.72 7.14 25.30
C ALA A 198 -29.55 5.84 25.30
N GLU A 199 -29.61 5.16 24.16
CA GLU A 199 -30.29 3.87 24.03
C GLU A 199 -29.53 2.76 24.76
N ALA A 200 -28.19 2.78 24.73
CA ALA A 200 -27.37 1.85 25.50
C ALA A 200 -27.68 1.97 27.01
N GLN A 201 -27.76 3.20 27.54
CA GLN A 201 -28.11 3.47 28.94
C GLN A 201 -29.50 2.98 29.33
N LEU A 202 -30.50 3.13 28.44
CA LEU A 202 -31.84 2.59 28.68
C LEU A 202 -31.84 1.06 28.78
N ASN A 203 -30.95 0.40 28.03
CA ASN A 203 -30.84 -1.05 27.99
C ASN A 203 -29.84 -1.61 29.02
N ASP A 204 -29.06 -0.79 29.71
CA ASP A 204 -27.95 -1.23 30.57
C ASP A 204 -28.41 -2.18 31.67
N ALA A 205 -29.56 -1.94 32.30
CA ALA A 205 -30.09 -2.84 33.33
C ALA A 205 -30.45 -4.22 32.76
N ALA A 206 -31.10 -4.25 31.59
CA ALA A 206 -31.49 -5.50 30.92
C ALA A 206 -30.26 -6.25 30.38
N CYS A 207 -29.30 -5.53 29.79
CA CYS A 207 -28.05 -6.14 29.34
C CYS A 207 -27.25 -6.68 30.53
N ARG A 208 -27.12 -5.92 31.61
CA ARG A 208 -26.46 -6.36 32.85
C ARG A 208 -27.06 -7.67 33.36
N GLN A 209 -28.38 -7.71 33.50
CA GLN A 209 -29.08 -8.91 33.95
C GLN A 209 -28.80 -10.09 33.03
N THR A 210 -28.91 -9.89 31.71
CA THR A 210 -28.64 -10.93 30.71
C THR A 210 -27.21 -11.47 30.81
N LEU A 211 -26.22 -10.57 30.96
CA LEU A 211 -24.81 -10.95 31.09
C LEU A 211 -24.53 -11.62 32.44
N THR A 212 -25.12 -11.16 33.55
CA THR A 212 -25.02 -11.81 34.85
C THR A 212 -25.61 -13.21 34.83
N GLU A 213 -26.79 -13.39 34.24
CA GLU A 213 -27.41 -14.71 34.07
C GLU A 213 -26.56 -15.64 33.19
N PHE A 214 -25.94 -15.11 32.14
CA PHE A 214 -25.01 -15.87 31.30
C PHE A 214 -23.75 -16.29 32.06
N ILE A 215 -23.07 -15.36 32.73
CA ILE A 215 -21.86 -15.62 33.52
C ILE A 215 -22.13 -16.62 34.65
N ALA A 216 -23.33 -16.60 35.24
CA ALA A 216 -23.74 -17.54 36.29
C ALA A 216 -23.94 -18.99 35.80
N LYS A 217 -24.00 -19.25 34.49
CA LYS A 217 -24.08 -20.62 33.94
C LYS A 217 -22.78 -21.41 34.06
N ALA A 218 -21.65 -20.71 34.15
CA ALA A 218 -20.36 -21.34 34.23
C ALA A 218 -20.26 -22.22 35.49
N PRO A 219 -19.57 -23.37 35.42
CA PRO A 219 -19.27 -24.18 36.60
C PRO A 219 -18.74 -23.36 37.77
N ALA A 220 -19.13 -23.76 38.98
CA ALA A 220 -18.65 -23.15 40.22
C ALA A 220 -17.12 -23.17 40.30
N TYR A 221 -16.55 -22.20 41.00
CA TYR A 221 -15.12 -22.07 41.18
C TYR A 221 -14.45 -23.36 41.68
N VAL A 222 -13.35 -23.72 41.01
CA VAL A 222 -12.41 -24.77 41.43
C VAL A 222 -11.01 -24.19 41.38
N ALA A 223 -10.22 -24.41 42.43
CA ALA A 223 -8.88 -23.80 42.57
C ALA A 223 -7.89 -24.17 41.46
N GLY A 224 -8.04 -25.33 40.81
CA GLY A 224 -7.20 -25.75 39.69
C GLY A 224 -7.66 -25.23 38.33
N ALA A 225 -8.85 -24.64 38.23
CA ALA A 225 -9.42 -24.18 36.98
C ALA A 225 -9.02 -22.73 36.68
N ILE A 226 -8.98 -22.38 35.40
CA ILE A 226 -8.72 -21.03 34.89
C ILE A 226 -9.95 -20.59 34.12
N ARG A 227 -10.56 -19.47 34.50
CA ARG A 227 -11.69 -18.89 33.76
C ARG A 227 -11.19 -17.76 32.87
N ILE A 228 -11.60 -17.75 31.61
CA ILE A 228 -11.23 -16.73 30.64
C ILE A 228 -12.52 -16.21 30.02
N THR A 229 -12.77 -14.91 30.16
CA THR A 229 -13.95 -14.27 29.58
C THR A 229 -13.52 -13.10 28.73
N VAL A 230 -14.02 -13.03 27.50
CA VAL A 230 -13.89 -11.83 26.66
C VAL A 230 -15.25 -11.15 26.52
N PHE A 231 -15.30 -9.86 26.83
CA PHE A 231 -16.42 -8.97 26.58
C PHE A 231 -16.12 -8.14 25.32
N ILE A 232 -16.83 -8.40 24.23
CA ILE A 232 -16.67 -7.65 22.99
C ILE A 232 -17.31 -6.27 23.16
N SER A 233 -16.47 -5.28 23.44
CA SER A 233 -16.79 -3.87 23.67
C SER A 233 -16.12 -3.02 22.60
N PHE A 234 -16.92 -2.48 21.68
CA PHE A 234 -16.47 -1.52 20.67
C PHE A 234 -16.20 -0.14 21.29
N PHE A 235 -16.92 0.21 22.35
CA PHE A 235 -16.85 1.51 23.02
C PHE A 235 -16.64 1.35 24.53
N TRP A 236 -16.12 2.40 25.18
CA TRP A 236 -15.72 2.38 26.58
C TRP A 236 -16.90 2.17 27.53
N ASP A 237 -18.07 2.73 27.22
CA ASP A 237 -19.28 2.60 28.04
C ASP A 237 -19.63 1.13 28.36
N ARG A 238 -19.47 0.21 27.40
CA ARG A 238 -19.68 -1.23 27.62
C ARG A 238 -18.66 -1.90 28.53
N THR A 239 -17.45 -1.36 28.62
CA THR A 239 -16.45 -1.87 29.57
C THR A 239 -16.86 -1.63 31.02
N GLY A 240 -17.54 -0.51 31.31
CA GLY A 240 -18.08 -0.24 32.64
C GLY A 240 -19.10 -1.28 33.08
N LEU A 241 -19.88 -1.83 32.13
CA LEU A 241 -20.84 -2.90 32.38
C LEU A 241 -20.12 -4.23 32.69
N ALA A 242 -19.07 -4.57 31.93
CA ALA A 242 -18.28 -5.79 32.16
C ALA A 242 -17.68 -5.83 33.58
N LEU A 243 -17.09 -4.71 34.03
CA LEU A 243 -16.56 -4.56 35.40
C LEU A 243 -17.64 -4.86 36.45
N ASP A 244 -18.84 -4.32 36.25
CA ASP A 244 -19.92 -4.49 37.21
C ASP A 244 -20.44 -5.95 37.23
N VAL A 245 -20.52 -6.61 36.06
CA VAL A 245 -20.93 -8.03 35.95
C VAL A 245 -19.91 -8.94 36.65
N ILE A 246 -18.62 -8.74 36.41
CA ILE A 246 -17.54 -9.52 37.06
C ILE A 246 -17.51 -9.26 38.57
N GLY A 247 -17.69 -8.01 38.98
CA GLY A 247 -17.71 -7.63 40.39
C GLY A 247 -18.88 -8.22 41.17
N ALA A 248 -20.00 -8.51 40.50
CA ALA A 248 -21.20 -9.06 41.11
C ALA A 248 -21.27 -10.60 41.08
N ASP A 249 -20.38 -11.28 40.37
CA ASP A 249 -20.44 -12.73 40.23
C ASP A 249 -20.11 -13.46 41.54
N ALA A 250 -21.08 -14.24 42.02
CA ALA A 250 -20.94 -15.02 43.24
C ALA A 250 -20.28 -16.39 43.00
N GLY A 251 -20.40 -16.95 41.78
CA GLY A 251 -19.90 -18.30 41.46
C GLY A 251 -18.38 -18.41 41.48
N TRP A 252 -17.69 -17.31 41.13
CA TRP A 252 -16.24 -17.19 41.13
C TRP A 252 -15.69 -16.19 42.14
N ALA A 253 -16.47 -15.80 43.17
CA ALA A 253 -16.06 -14.82 44.18
C ALA A 253 -14.73 -15.16 44.89
N SER A 254 -14.41 -16.45 45.05
CA SER A 254 -13.15 -16.91 45.67
C SER A 254 -11.94 -16.90 44.72
N GLY A 255 -12.17 -16.93 43.40
CA GLY A 255 -11.10 -16.86 42.42
C GLY A 255 -10.45 -15.49 42.39
N GLU A 256 -9.17 -15.42 42.05
CA GLU A 256 -8.49 -14.14 41.83
C GLU A 256 -8.89 -13.57 40.47
N VAL A 257 -8.98 -12.25 40.32
CA VAL A 257 -9.40 -11.64 39.05
C VAL A 257 -8.29 -10.78 38.51
N THR A 258 -8.10 -10.82 37.19
CA THR A 258 -7.40 -9.79 36.43
C THR A 258 -8.32 -9.23 35.36
N PHE A 259 -8.17 -7.94 35.05
CA PHE A 259 -9.00 -7.27 34.05
C PHE A 259 -8.13 -6.51 33.04
N ILE A 260 -8.28 -6.85 31.77
CA ILE A 260 -7.49 -6.28 30.67
C ILE A 260 -8.43 -5.54 29.72
N ILE A 261 -8.08 -4.31 29.32
CA ILE A 261 -8.87 -3.50 28.40
C ILE A 261 -8.06 -3.11 27.18
N GLN A 262 -8.65 -3.25 26.00
CA GLN A 262 -8.14 -2.69 24.75
C GLN A 262 -9.31 -2.14 23.90
N VAL A 263 -9.72 -0.90 24.19
CA VAL A 263 -10.89 -0.26 23.56
C VAL A 263 -10.47 1.04 22.86
N GLY A 264 -10.96 1.25 21.63
CA GLY A 264 -10.83 2.54 20.95
C GLY A 264 -10.95 2.51 19.43
N ALA A 265 -10.57 1.41 18.77
CA ALA A 265 -10.55 1.35 17.30
C ALA A 265 -11.88 1.77 16.64
N TRP A 266 -13.02 1.44 17.26
CA TRP A 266 -14.34 1.74 16.70
C TRP A 266 -14.72 3.22 16.74
N TYR A 267 -14.16 4.04 17.63
CA TYR A 267 -14.35 5.49 17.52
C TYR A 267 -13.68 6.02 16.25
N ASN A 268 -12.51 5.47 15.86
CA ASN A 268 -11.89 5.80 14.56
C ASN A 268 -12.79 5.37 13.39
N HIS A 269 -13.24 4.10 13.39
CA HIS A 269 -14.11 3.57 12.33
C HIS A 269 -15.42 4.35 12.18
N CYS A 270 -16.03 4.74 13.30
CA CYS A 270 -17.29 5.49 13.30
C CYS A 270 -17.10 6.97 12.98
N ALA A 271 -16.16 7.64 13.62
CA ALA A 271 -16.07 9.10 13.57
C ALA A 271 -15.17 9.63 12.45
N PHE A 272 -14.12 8.91 12.07
CA PHE A 272 -13.16 9.37 11.07
C PHE A 272 -13.33 8.64 9.74
N LEU A 273 -13.47 7.31 9.76
CA LEU A 273 -13.69 6.52 8.55
C LEU A 273 -15.15 6.49 8.09
N LYS A 274 -16.08 6.97 8.93
CA LYS A 274 -17.52 7.02 8.66
C LYS A 274 -18.07 5.70 8.13
N SER A 275 -17.60 4.59 8.69
CA SER A 275 -17.95 3.26 8.21
C SER A 275 -19.44 2.98 8.33
N ALA A 276 -20.05 2.46 7.25
CA ALA A 276 -21.48 2.14 7.21
C ALA A 276 -21.92 1.12 8.29
N TYR A 277 -21.00 0.23 8.70
CA TYR A 277 -21.24 -0.76 9.76
C TYR A 277 -21.09 -0.19 11.18
N CYS A 278 -20.84 1.11 11.34
CA CYS A 278 -20.83 1.73 12.66
C CYS A 278 -22.21 1.59 13.35
N PRO A 279 -22.27 1.00 14.55
CA PRO A 279 -23.53 0.82 15.27
C PRO A 279 -23.98 2.11 16.00
N ARG A 280 -23.06 3.04 16.27
CA ARG A 280 -23.33 4.36 16.86
C ARG A 280 -23.56 5.43 15.79
N LYS A 281 -24.82 5.59 15.36
CA LYS A 281 -25.19 6.51 14.27
C LYS A 281 -24.89 7.98 14.59
N GLU A 282 -24.85 8.35 15.85
CA GLU A 282 -24.47 9.69 16.28
C GLU A 282 -23.00 10.01 15.94
N LEU A 283 -22.09 9.02 16.06
CA LEU A 283 -20.67 9.22 15.73
C LEU A 283 -20.45 9.39 14.21
N LEU A 284 -21.34 8.84 13.38
CA LEU A 284 -21.27 9.00 11.92
C LEU A 284 -21.48 10.45 11.48
N VAL A 285 -22.28 11.23 12.21
CA VAL A 285 -22.59 12.63 11.85
C VAL A 285 -21.77 13.67 12.62
N MET A 286 -21.05 13.26 13.66
CA MET A 286 -20.17 14.14 14.43
C MET A 286 -18.88 14.48 13.68
N ASP A 287 -18.31 15.65 13.93
CA ASP A 287 -16.92 15.90 13.54
C ASP A 287 -15.94 15.12 14.43
N GLY A 288 -14.68 15.03 13.99
CA GLY A 288 -13.65 14.28 14.70
C GLY A 288 -13.36 14.81 16.11
N THR A 289 -13.50 16.11 16.35
CA THR A 289 -13.26 16.73 17.66
C THR A 289 -14.35 16.34 18.66
N ALA A 290 -15.62 16.45 18.26
CA ALA A 290 -16.75 16.06 19.09
C ALA A 290 -16.72 14.57 19.43
N ALA A 291 -16.43 13.71 18.46
CA ALA A 291 -16.30 12.28 18.70
C ALA A 291 -15.12 11.93 19.62
N MET A 292 -14.00 12.66 19.52
CA MET A 292 -12.85 12.47 20.39
C MET A 292 -13.15 12.89 21.84
N GLN A 293 -13.96 13.93 22.02
CA GLN A 293 -14.42 14.30 23.35
C GLN A 293 -15.28 13.19 23.99
N ILE A 294 -16.17 12.57 23.21
CA ILE A 294 -16.95 11.40 23.68
C ILE A 294 -16.02 10.25 24.07
N PHE A 295 -15.02 9.92 23.24
CA PHE A 295 -14.01 8.91 23.57
C PHE A 295 -13.33 9.21 24.91
N LYS A 296 -12.89 10.46 25.12
CA LYS A 296 -12.24 10.91 26.36
C LYS A 296 -13.15 10.77 27.59
N ASP A 297 -14.39 11.22 27.46
CA ASP A 297 -15.35 11.25 28.57
C ASP A 297 -15.74 9.83 29.00
N GLU A 298 -16.05 8.95 28.04
CA GLU A 298 -16.41 7.56 28.32
C GLU A 298 -15.20 6.77 28.87
N MET A 299 -14.00 6.97 28.32
CA MET A 299 -12.77 6.38 28.86
C MET A 299 -12.53 6.81 30.32
N LYS A 300 -12.63 8.11 30.62
CA LYS A 300 -12.41 8.63 31.97
C LYS A 300 -13.39 8.04 32.98
N GLU A 301 -14.66 7.88 32.61
CA GLU A 301 -15.69 7.25 33.44
C GLU A 301 -15.30 5.81 33.82
N VAL A 302 -14.85 5.02 32.84
CA VAL A 302 -14.40 3.64 33.05
C VAL A 302 -13.15 3.59 33.91
N LEU A 303 -12.16 4.44 33.65
CA LEU A 303 -10.90 4.45 34.41
C LEU A 303 -11.12 4.76 35.89
N VAL A 304 -12.13 5.55 36.24
CA VAL A 304 -12.51 5.76 37.66
C VAL A 304 -13.01 4.45 38.28
N LYS A 305 -13.87 3.69 37.59
CA LYS A 305 -14.33 2.38 38.06
C LYS A 305 -13.17 1.39 38.18
N MET A 306 -12.30 1.34 37.18
CA MET A 306 -11.12 0.49 37.20
C MET A 306 -10.23 0.78 38.39
N SER A 307 -9.91 2.04 38.70
CA SER A 307 -9.09 2.35 39.89
C SER A 307 -9.65 1.65 41.13
N SER A 308 -10.94 1.82 41.42
CA SER A 308 -11.56 1.14 42.57
C SER A 308 -11.57 -0.40 42.46
N PHE A 309 -11.69 -0.94 41.26
CA PHE A 309 -11.69 -2.39 41.01
C PHE A 309 -10.30 -3.02 41.17
N CYS A 310 -9.25 -2.25 40.90
CA CYS A 310 -7.85 -2.71 40.81
C CYS A 310 -6.98 -2.26 41.99
N ASP A 311 -7.39 -1.25 42.75
CA ASP A 311 -6.69 -0.73 43.94
C ASP A 311 -6.62 -1.77 45.07
N SER A 312 -5.82 -1.50 46.11
CA SER A 312 -5.66 -2.36 47.29
C SER A 312 -6.97 -2.54 48.06
N GLY A 313 -7.72 -3.59 47.74
CA GLY A 313 -9.04 -3.89 48.28
C GLY A 313 -10.10 -4.13 47.21
N GLY A 314 -9.82 -3.77 45.97
CA GLY A 314 -10.64 -4.08 44.80
C GLY A 314 -10.61 -5.57 44.44
N ARG A 315 -11.58 -5.98 43.61
CA ARG A 315 -11.77 -7.37 43.17
C ARG A 315 -10.55 -7.94 42.43
N ALA A 316 -9.85 -7.10 41.67
CA ALA A 316 -8.64 -7.46 40.92
C ALA A 316 -7.34 -7.02 41.61
N SER A 317 -7.37 -6.63 42.88
CA SER A 317 -6.20 -6.10 43.61
C SER A 317 -4.96 -7.00 43.59
N LYS A 318 -5.15 -8.34 43.56
CA LYS A 318 -4.06 -9.30 43.63
C LYS A 318 -3.30 -9.51 42.32
N ARG A 319 -4.03 -9.67 41.20
CA ARG A 319 -3.42 -9.87 39.86
C ARG A 319 -3.29 -8.57 39.07
N GLY A 320 -4.03 -7.55 39.49
CA GLY A 320 -4.07 -6.24 38.88
C GLY A 320 -4.88 -6.21 37.59
N CYS A 321 -4.87 -5.05 36.98
CA CYS A 321 -5.52 -4.73 35.73
C CYS A 321 -4.51 -4.14 34.75
N ALA A 322 -4.83 -4.21 33.46
CA ALA A 322 -4.05 -3.60 32.40
C ALA A 322 -4.95 -2.79 31.46
N VAL A 323 -4.54 -1.56 31.17
CA VAL A 323 -5.11 -0.73 30.11
C VAL A 323 -4.14 -0.69 28.96
N GLN A 324 -4.54 -1.28 27.84
CA GLN A 324 -3.75 -1.35 26.62
C GLN A 324 -4.10 -0.22 25.66
N THR A 325 -3.11 0.18 24.86
CA THR A 325 -3.34 1.04 23.69
C THR A 325 -4.01 0.26 22.55
N ILE A 326 -4.62 0.99 21.61
CA ILE A 326 -5.17 0.45 20.35
C ILE A 326 -4.02 -0.09 19.50
N SER A 327 -4.26 -1.15 18.71
CA SER A 327 -3.25 -1.77 17.85
C SER A 327 -2.56 -0.79 16.89
N TRP A 328 -1.30 -1.09 16.60
CA TRP A 328 -0.57 -0.47 15.52
C TRP A 328 -1.12 -0.91 14.16
N THR A 329 -0.87 -0.13 13.12
CA THR A 329 -1.26 -0.48 11.75
C THR A 329 -0.26 0.03 10.73
N ASN A 330 0.01 -0.82 9.73
CA ASN A 330 0.81 -0.49 8.54
C ASN A 330 0.13 0.57 7.65
N PHE A 331 -1.17 0.86 7.85
CA PHE A 331 -1.90 1.85 7.05
C PHE A 331 -1.68 3.27 7.57
N HIS A 332 -0.98 4.11 6.79
CA HIS A 332 -0.55 5.45 7.20
C HIS A 332 -1.65 6.37 7.74
N SER A 333 -2.87 6.34 7.18
CA SER A 333 -3.96 7.23 7.61
C SER A 333 -4.55 6.84 8.97
N ASP A 334 -4.73 5.54 9.23
CA ASP A 334 -5.28 5.05 10.49
C ASP A 334 -4.29 5.23 11.64
N ASN A 335 -3.00 5.12 11.33
CA ASN A 335 -1.93 5.24 12.29
C ASN A 335 -1.91 6.63 12.96
N ALA A 336 -2.19 7.71 12.22
CA ALA A 336 -2.24 9.06 12.80
C ALA A 336 -3.38 9.22 13.83
N ASN A 337 -4.57 8.72 13.51
CA ASN A 337 -5.72 8.77 14.42
C ASN A 337 -5.52 7.86 15.63
N PHE A 338 -5.02 6.64 15.43
CA PHE A 338 -4.70 5.73 16.54
C PHE A 338 -3.60 6.29 17.43
N LYS A 339 -2.55 6.91 16.87
CA LYS A 339 -1.51 7.59 17.65
C LYS A 339 -2.09 8.72 18.50
N MET A 340 -3.02 9.50 17.96
CA MET A 340 -3.74 10.55 18.72
C MET A 340 -4.56 9.94 19.87
N MET A 341 -5.37 8.92 19.58
CA MET A 341 -6.20 8.25 20.57
C MET A 341 -5.38 7.57 21.67
N ASN A 342 -4.31 6.88 21.30
CA ASN A 342 -3.36 6.26 22.24
C ASN A 342 -2.65 7.30 23.10
N GLY A 343 -2.38 8.49 22.55
CA GLY A 343 -1.93 9.64 23.32
C GLY A 343 -2.91 10.03 24.44
N TYR A 344 -4.21 10.00 24.15
CA TYR A 344 -5.23 10.28 25.18
C TYR A 344 -5.41 9.15 26.19
N ILE A 345 -5.29 7.87 25.79
CA ILE A 345 -5.27 6.76 26.73
C ILE A 345 -4.10 6.92 27.71
N LYS A 346 -2.90 7.20 27.18
CA LYS A 346 -1.71 7.45 27.98
C LYS A 346 -1.91 8.65 28.92
N GLU A 347 -2.41 9.77 28.41
CA GLU A 347 -2.71 10.96 29.22
C GLU A 347 -3.72 10.66 30.34
N ALA A 348 -4.76 9.88 30.06
CA ALA A 348 -5.80 9.57 31.05
C ALA A 348 -5.33 8.58 32.12
N MET A 349 -4.34 7.74 31.79
CA MET A 349 -3.69 6.85 32.74
C MET A 349 -2.71 7.58 33.66
N GLN A 350 -2.09 8.69 33.22
CA GLN A 350 -1.10 9.43 34.00
C GLN A 350 -1.59 9.77 35.41
N GLY A 351 -0.86 9.27 36.42
CA GLY A 351 -1.16 9.48 37.83
C GLY A 351 -2.21 8.50 38.40
N ARG A 352 -2.72 7.57 37.58
CA ARG A 352 -3.54 6.43 38.01
C ARG A 352 -2.75 5.13 37.96
N GLU A 353 -1.62 5.10 37.26
CA GLU A 353 -0.87 3.87 37.09
C GLU A 353 -0.26 3.41 38.42
N SER A 354 -0.32 2.11 38.66
CA SER A 354 0.23 1.45 39.84
C SER A 354 0.66 0.03 39.47
N ALA A 355 1.23 -0.70 40.43
CA ALA A 355 1.55 -2.11 40.21
C ALA A 355 0.29 -2.97 39.95
N SER A 356 -0.88 -2.53 40.43
CA SER A 356 -2.16 -3.22 40.25
C SER A 356 -3.05 -2.58 39.17
N LEU A 357 -2.70 -1.42 38.61
CA LEU A 357 -3.36 -0.81 37.45
C LEU A 357 -2.30 -0.32 36.46
N ARG A 358 -1.97 -1.15 35.48
CA ARG A 358 -0.84 -0.93 34.57
C ARG A 358 -1.29 -0.34 33.24
N PHE A 359 -0.45 0.50 32.63
CA PHE A 359 -0.58 0.93 31.25
C PHE A 359 0.37 0.12 30.37
N VAL A 360 -0.16 -0.68 29.45
CA VAL A 360 0.64 -1.58 28.60
C VAL A 360 0.55 -1.14 27.15
N ASP A 361 1.66 -0.67 26.58
CA ASP A 361 1.63 -0.03 25.25
C ASP A 361 1.69 -1.08 24.11
N PHE A 362 0.54 -1.67 23.80
CA PHE A 362 0.30 -2.60 22.68
C PHE A 362 0.62 -1.98 21.32
N PHE A 363 0.35 -0.70 21.13
CA PHE A 363 0.74 0.07 19.95
C PHE A 363 2.25 0.15 19.79
N GLY A 364 2.96 0.48 20.88
CA GLY A 364 4.43 0.46 20.93
C GLY A 364 5.00 -0.92 20.60
N LEU A 365 4.37 -1.98 21.15
CA LEU A 365 4.74 -3.36 20.84
C LEU A 365 4.57 -3.66 19.34
N GLY A 366 3.43 -3.32 18.74
CA GLY A 366 3.21 -3.53 17.30
C GLY A 366 4.16 -2.70 16.42
N GLY A 367 4.59 -1.53 16.89
CA GLY A 367 5.64 -0.75 16.23
C GLY A 367 7.03 -1.36 16.32
N ALA A 368 7.30 -2.19 17.35
CA ALA A 368 8.53 -2.97 17.48
C ALA A 368 8.53 -4.22 16.59
N MET A 369 7.36 -4.69 16.14
CA MET A 369 7.20 -5.85 15.26
C MET A 369 6.18 -5.58 14.14
N PRO A 370 6.46 -4.62 13.25
CA PRO A 370 5.50 -4.19 12.23
C PRO A 370 5.08 -5.29 11.25
N GLU A 371 5.93 -6.29 11.03
CA GLU A 371 5.69 -7.50 10.24
C GLU A 371 4.69 -8.46 10.89
N GLU A 372 4.53 -8.36 12.21
CA GLU A 372 3.58 -9.14 13.00
C GLU A 372 2.20 -8.48 13.07
N VAL A 373 1.95 -7.44 12.26
CA VAL A 373 0.67 -6.74 12.18
C VAL A 373 0.03 -6.89 10.81
N VAL A 374 -1.02 -7.72 10.75
CA VAL A 374 -1.78 -8.03 9.54
C VAL A 374 -3.10 -7.29 9.56
N GLY A 375 -3.32 -6.35 8.64
CA GLY A 375 -4.58 -5.61 8.55
C GLY A 375 -4.92 -4.80 9.81
N GLY A 376 -3.92 -4.29 10.53
CA GLY A 376 -4.10 -3.60 11.82
C GLY A 376 -4.37 -4.54 13.00
N HIS A 377 -4.16 -5.85 12.83
CA HIS A 377 -4.33 -6.84 13.87
C HIS A 377 -3.02 -7.56 14.19
N GLY A 378 -2.76 -7.83 15.47
CA GLY A 378 -1.56 -8.55 15.91
C GLY A 378 -1.63 -10.03 15.56
N SER A 379 -0.51 -10.59 15.07
CA SER A 379 -0.30 -12.02 14.86
C SER A 379 -0.38 -12.81 16.18
N GLN A 380 -0.32 -14.14 16.08
CA GLN A 380 -0.19 -14.99 17.26
C GLN A 380 1.08 -14.69 18.04
N MET A 381 2.22 -14.51 17.35
CA MET A 381 3.49 -14.15 17.98
C MET A 381 3.40 -12.81 18.72
N MET A 382 2.81 -11.78 18.11
CA MET A 382 2.62 -10.48 18.77
C MET A 382 1.74 -10.59 20.02
N ASN A 383 0.61 -11.29 19.93
CA ASN A 383 -0.29 -11.47 21.07
C ASN A 383 0.34 -12.35 22.16
N LEU A 384 1.15 -13.34 21.81
CA LEU A 384 1.88 -14.14 22.78
C LEU A 384 2.98 -13.33 23.48
N TRP A 385 3.68 -12.43 22.77
CA TRP A 385 4.56 -11.45 23.40
C TRP A 385 3.81 -10.50 24.35
N MET A 386 2.60 -10.05 23.96
CA MET A 386 1.74 -9.29 24.87
C MET A 386 1.41 -10.10 26.14
N TRP A 387 1.08 -11.39 25.99
CA TRP A 387 0.88 -12.28 27.13
C TRP A 387 2.14 -12.45 27.99
N GLN A 388 3.35 -12.46 27.43
CA GLN A 388 4.58 -12.50 28.24
C GLN A 388 4.68 -11.27 29.16
N VAL A 389 4.36 -10.08 28.65
CA VAL A 389 4.33 -8.83 29.44
C VAL A 389 3.26 -8.92 30.53
N LEU A 390 2.05 -9.33 30.15
CA LEU A 390 0.90 -9.43 31.05
C LEU A 390 1.13 -10.45 32.16
N LEU A 391 1.59 -11.66 31.83
CA LEU A 391 1.90 -12.73 32.78
C LEU A 391 3.04 -12.32 33.71
N GLY A 392 4.10 -11.67 33.21
CA GLY A 392 5.14 -11.12 34.09
C GLY A 392 4.60 -10.15 35.14
N GLY A 393 3.55 -9.38 34.82
CA GLY A 393 2.87 -8.47 35.74
C GLY A 393 1.90 -9.16 36.70
N MET A 394 1.41 -10.35 36.37
CA MET A 394 0.40 -11.09 37.15
C MET A 394 0.96 -12.25 37.97
N CYS A 395 2.10 -12.80 37.55
CA CYS A 395 2.62 -14.06 38.02
C CYS A 395 3.87 -13.88 38.90
N PRO A 396 4.11 -14.78 39.85
CA PRO A 396 5.40 -14.87 40.55
C PRO A 396 6.52 -15.29 39.59
N ALA A 397 7.61 -14.51 39.52
CA ALA A 397 8.68 -14.71 38.54
C ALA A 397 9.34 -16.11 38.61
N GLU A 398 9.29 -16.76 39.78
CA GLU A 398 9.79 -18.12 40.02
C GLU A 398 9.01 -19.22 39.29
N LEU A 399 7.80 -18.93 38.80
CA LEU A 399 7.01 -19.86 38.00
C LEU A 399 7.29 -19.77 36.49
N ALA A 400 8.07 -18.78 36.05
CA ALA A 400 8.42 -18.64 34.64
C ALA A 400 9.22 -19.86 34.15
N SER A 401 9.07 -20.19 32.87
CA SER A 401 9.83 -21.26 32.23
C SER A 401 11.32 -20.94 32.24
N GLN A 402 12.14 -21.99 32.33
CA GLN A 402 13.59 -21.86 32.17
C GLN A 402 13.92 -21.59 30.70
N GLY A 403 14.85 -20.68 30.44
CA GLY A 403 15.18 -20.22 29.10
C GLY A 403 15.09 -18.72 28.97
N SER A 404 15.88 -18.17 28.06
CA SER A 404 15.93 -16.74 27.77
C SER A 404 15.42 -16.43 26.35
N TYR A 405 15.25 -17.46 25.53
CA TYR A 405 14.93 -17.34 24.11
C TYR A 405 13.59 -18.02 23.80
N ALA A 406 12.69 -17.30 23.12
CA ALA A 406 11.43 -17.83 22.64
C ALA A 406 11.63 -18.53 21.30
N ALA A 407 11.36 -19.83 21.27
CA ALA A 407 11.22 -20.62 20.05
C ALA A 407 9.74 -20.76 19.69
N TRP A 408 9.44 -20.71 18.39
CA TRP A 408 8.08 -20.71 17.88
C TRP A 408 7.84 -21.94 17.00
N ASP A 409 6.72 -22.61 17.21
CA ASP A 409 6.29 -23.75 16.40
C ASP A 409 4.86 -23.55 15.89
N GLY A 410 4.69 -23.64 14.57
CA GLY A 410 3.43 -23.41 13.87
C GLY A 410 3.60 -22.53 12.62
N ILE A 411 3.01 -22.96 11.50
CA ILE A 411 3.08 -22.29 10.17
C ILE A 411 2.36 -20.93 10.10
N LEU A 412 1.67 -20.53 11.16
CA LEU A 412 0.96 -19.25 11.26
C LEU A 412 1.34 -18.49 12.52
N CYS A 413 2.52 -18.78 13.08
CA CYS A 413 3.03 -18.04 14.22
C CYS A 413 3.29 -16.57 13.84
N SER A 414 3.93 -16.36 12.68
CA SER A 414 4.28 -15.02 12.20
C SER A 414 3.19 -14.41 11.32
N GLY A 415 3.00 -13.10 11.45
CA GLY A 415 2.18 -12.30 10.53
C GLY A 415 2.67 -12.35 9.09
N THR A 416 3.95 -12.63 8.86
CA THR A 416 4.53 -12.80 7.51
C THR A 416 4.07 -14.08 6.81
N GLU A 417 3.57 -15.06 7.56
CA GLU A 417 3.06 -16.33 7.06
C GLU A 417 1.54 -16.31 6.83
N ALA A 418 0.90 -15.16 7.07
CA ALA A 418 -0.54 -15.01 6.87
C ALA A 418 -0.90 -15.11 5.38
N ASP A 419 -1.27 -16.32 4.96
CA ASP A 419 -1.78 -16.66 3.64
C ASP A 419 -2.98 -17.59 3.82
N PHE A 420 -4.07 -17.37 3.07
CA PHE A 420 -5.23 -18.26 3.09
C PHE A 420 -4.89 -19.72 2.72
N ALA A 421 -3.83 -19.94 1.93
CA ALA A 421 -3.31 -21.27 1.63
C ALA A 421 -2.80 -22.02 2.88
N ASN A 422 -2.32 -21.28 3.89
CA ASN A 422 -1.84 -21.81 5.16
C ASN A 422 -2.98 -22.05 6.17
N CYS A 423 -4.23 -21.71 5.80
CA CYS A 423 -5.43 -21.80 6.65
C CYS A 423 -6.50 -22.73 6.06
N PRO A 424 -6.19 -24.01 5.79
CA PRO A 424 -7.06 -24.89 5.01
C PRO A 424 -8.43 -25.14 5.64
N ASP A 425 -8.54 -25.06 6.97
CA ASP A 425 -9.82 -25.26 7.67
C ASP A 425 -10.67 -23.99 7.76
N TYR A 426 -10.04 -22.82 7.80
CA TYR A 426 -10.73 -21.53 7.90
C TYR A 426 -11.17 -21.01 6.53
N TYR A 427 -10.28 -21.05 5.52
CA TYR A 427 -10.52 -20.39 4.24
C TYR A 427 -11.78 -20.88 3.50
N PRO A 428 -12.06 -22.19 3.37
CA PRO A 428 -13.30 -22.65 2.73
C PRO A 428 -14.58 -22.24 3.47
N LYS A 429 -14.50 -22.01 4.79
CA LYS A 429 -15.64 -21.66 5.64
C LYS A 429 -15.89 -20.15 5.64
N CYS A 430 -14.84 -19.35 5.75
CA CYS A 430 -14.95 -17.89 5.72
C CYS A 430 -15.58 -17.41 4.39
N LEU A 431 -15.33 -18.10 3.27
CA LEU A 431 -15.95 -17.80 1.97
C LEU A 431 -17.48 -17.96 1.95
N LYS A 432 -18.04 -18.72 2.90
CA LYS A 432 -19.49 -18.86 3.11
C LYS A 432 -20.03 -17.90 4.17
N GLY A 433 -19.14 -17.28 4.94
CA GLY A 433 -19.46 -16.34 6.00
C GLY A 433 -19.66 -14.91 5.47
N PRO A 434 -20.01 -13.97 6.37
CA PRO A 434 -20.20 -12.57 6.01
C PRO A 434 -18.88 -11.86 5.63
N ARG A 435 -17.73 -12.44 5.96
CA ARG A 435 -16.39 -11.94 5.62
C ARG A 435 -15.36 -13.06 5.63
N CYS A 436 -14.25 -12.80 4.96
CA CYS A 436 -13.06 -13.63 5.03
C CYS A 436 -11.82 -12.75 5.17
N GLU A 437 -11.26 -12.74 6.36
CA GLU A 437 -10.17 -11.86 6.74
C GLU A 437 -8.87 -12.65 6.96
N LEU A 438 -7.75 -12.10 6.47
CA LEU A 438 -6.44 -12.75 6.55
C LEU A 438 -5.91 -12.83 7.99
N TRP A 439 -6.25 -11.83 8.80
CA TRP A 439 -5.90 -11.79 10.21
C TRP A 439 -6.74 -12.76 11.07
N GLU A 440 -7.91 -13.23 10.62
CA GLU A 440 -8.61 -14.36 11.27
C GLU A 440 -7.91 -15.68 10.89
N CYS A 441 -7.47 -15.80 9.62
CA CYS A 441 -6.71 -16.93 9.12
C CYS A 441 -5.44 -17.19 9.93
N MET A 442 -4.60 -16.17 10.17
CA MET A 442 -3.35 -16.37 10.95
C MET A 442 -3.57 -16.83 12.40
N HIS A 443 -4.79 -16.78 12.93
CA HIS A 443 -5.15 -17.30 14.26
C HIS A 443 -5.89 -18.64 14.22
N SER A 444 -6.06 -19.22 13.02
CA SER A 444 -6.83 -20.45 12.81
C SER A 444 -6.04 -21.74 13.07
N VAL A 445 -4.71 -21.67 13.08
CA VAL A 445 -3.82 -22.79 13.41
C VAL A 445 -3.02 -22.41 14.65
N PRO A 446 -3.00 -23.22 15.72
CA PRO A 446 -2.28 -22.88 16.94
C PRO A 446 -0.79 -22.61 16.71
N CYS A 447 -0.28 -21.57 17.37
CA CYS A 447 1.14 -21.28 17.51
C CYS A 447 1.58 -21.64 18.93
N THR A 448 2.67 -22.41 19.06
CA THR A 448 3.26 -22.77 20.35
C THR A 448 4.55 -22.00 20.56
N MET A 449 4.75 -21.47 21.76
CA MET A 449 5.99 -20.84 22.19
C MET A 449 6.68 -21.74 23.23
N SER A 450 7.97 -22.00 23.03
CA SER A 450 8.83 -22.70 23.99
C SER A 450 9.96 -21.78 24.46
N ALA A 451 10.29 -21.84 25.74
CA ALA A 451 11.46 -21.19 26.30
C ALA A 451 12.66 -22.13 26.17
N ILE A 452 13.69 -21.68 25.46
CA ILE A 452 14.93 -22.42 25.29
C ILE A 452 16.12 -21.58 25.76
N ASP A 453 17.19 -22.26 26.16
CA ASP A 453 18.49 -21.61 26.22
C ASP A 453 19.04 -21.55 24.78
N PRO A 454 19.52 -20.38 24.30
CA PRO A 454 20.21 -20.29 23.02
C PRO A 454 21.38 -21.27 23.07
N ARG A 455 21.27 -22.37 22.32
CA ARG A 455 22.27 -23.43 22.36
C ARG A 455 23.64 -22.81 22.10
N ARG A 456 24.56 -22.93 23.07
CA ARG A 456 26.00 -22.61 22.90
C ARG A 456 26.70 -23.52 21.88
N THR A 457 26.00 -24.13 20.93
CA THR A 457 26.60 -24.86 19.82
C THR A 457 27.15 -23.87 18.79
N TRP A 458 28.10 -23.04 19.23
CA TRP A 458 29.04 -22.33 18.39
C TRP A 458 30.03 -23.35 17.83
N SER A 459 29.56 -24.21 16.93
CA SER A 459 30.47 -24.72 15.91
C SER A 459 30.60 -23.59 14.89
N SER A 460 31.79 -23.05 14.74
CA SER A 460 32.15 -21.97 13.80
C SER A 460 31.84 -22.30 12.33
N ALA A 461 31.31 -23.50 12.04
CA ALA A 461 30.85 -23.91 10.73
C ALA A 461 29.41 -23.47 10.39
N GLY A 462 28.56 -23.15 11.39
CA GLY A 462 27.12 -22.85 11.15
C GLY A 462 26.79 -21.39 10.81
N LEU A 463 27.65 -20.43 11.13
CA LEU A 463 27.37 -19.00 10.96
C LEU A 463 27.30 -18.54 9.50
N CYS A 464 27.83 -19.33 8.55
CA CYS A 464 27.72 -19.04 7.13
C CYS A 464 26.50 -19.70 6.47
N ASP A 465 25.93 -20.75 7.07
CA ASP A 465 24.79 -21.46 6.48
C ASP A 465 23.47 -20.76 6.81
N ASP A 466 23.29 -20.24 8.03
CA ASP A 466 22.00 -19.63 8.41
C ASP A 466 21.79 -18.21 7.85
N ALA A 467 22.86 -17.46 7.55
CA ALA A 467 22.76 -16.17 6.88
C ALA A 467 22.55 -16.28 5.34
N ILE A 468 22.66 -17.49 4.77
CA ILE A 468 22.53 -17.75 3.32
C ILE A 468 21.42 -18.78 2.99
N ASN A 469 20.82 -19.44 3.98
CA ASN A 469 19.79 -20.48 3.79
C ASN A 469 18.33 -19.99 3.67
N LEU A 470 18.09 -18.77 3.20
CA LEU A 470 16.75 -18.36 2.72
C LEU A 470 16.32 -19.07 1.41
N THR A 471 17.09 -20.05 0.91
CA THR A 471 16.76 -20.80 -0.33
C THR A 471 16.85 -22.33 -0.23
N SER A 472 17.31 -22.93 0.88
CA SER A 472 17.62 -24.38 0.92
C SER A 472 16.67 -25.25 1.75
N HIS A 473 15.59 -24.70 2.31
CA HIS A 473 14.48 -25.47 2.88
C HIS A 473 13.20 -25.38 2.04
N LEU A 474 13.37 -25.49 0.71
CA LEU A 474 12.28 -25.93 -0.16
C LEU A 474 12.42 -27.44 -0.37
N PRO A 475 11.44 -28.26 0.06
CA PRO A 475 11.38 -29.65 -0.37
C PRO A 475 11.35 -29.69 -1.90
N ASP A 476 12.22 -30.51 -2.48
CA ASP A 476 12.50 -30.59 -3.93
C ASP A 476 11.33 -31.23 -4.74
N ASN A 477 10.09 -31.08 -4.27
CA ASN A 477 8.91 -31.68 -4.86
C ASN A 477 7.64 -30.86 -4.59
N GLN A 478 7.51 -29.66 -5.17
CA GLN A 478 6.19 -29.15 -5.58
C GLN A 478 6.28 -28.28 -6.84
N LYS A 479 5.76 -28.83 -7.93
CA LYS A 479 5.25 -28.09 -9.09
C LYS A 479 4.02 -27.30 -8.63
N GLY A 480 4.24 -26.05 -8.20
CA GLY A 480 3.16 -25.18 -7.75
C GLY A 480 3.70 -23.87 -7.19
N ARG A 481 4.45 -23.10 -7.98
CA ARG A 481 4.94 -21.78 -7.57
C ARG A 481 4.02 -20.67 -8.08
N GLY A 482 2.97 -20.40 -7.32
CA GLY A 482 2.35 -19.08 -7.22
C GLY A 482 2.28 -18.76 -5.73
N GLY A 483 3.04 -17.76 -5.26
CA GLY A 483 3.05 -17.48 -3.81
C GLY A 483 4.12 -16.51 -3.30
N LEU A 484 5.08 -16.09 -4.12
CA LEU A 484 6.08 -15.07 -3.70
C LEU A 484 5.69 -13.62 -4.06
N ASP A 485 4.52 -13.41 -4.68
CA ASP A 485 4.06 -12.09 -5.16
C ASP A 485 3.00 -11.43 -4.24
N ALA A 486 2.64 -12.04 -3.11
CA ALA A 486 1.60 -11.49 -2.20
C ALA A 486 2.10 -10.29 -1.36
N CYS A 487 3.40 -10.15 -1.10
CA CYS A 487 3.96 -9.02 -0.34
C CYS A 487 4.17 -7.73 -1.15
N PHE A 488 4.03 -7.76 -2.48
CA PHE A 488 4.18 -6.55 -3.31
C PHE A 488 2.85 -5.95 -3.80
N ASN A 489 1.72 -6.65 -3.64
CA ASN A 489 0.42 -6.21 -4.14
C ASN A 489 -0.52 -5.59 -3.09
N SER A 490 -0.10 -5.45 -1.83
CA SER A 490 -0.86 -4.75 -0.78
C SER A 490 -0.47 -3.28 -0.60
N GLN A 491 0.52 -2.77 -1.34
CA GLN A 491 0.72 -1.33 -1.45
C GLN A 491 -0.43 -0.75 -2.25
N GLY A 492 -1.31 -0.06 -1.53
CA GLY A 492 -2.54 0.53 -2.04
C GLY A 492 -2.36 1.15 -3.41
N LEU A 493 -3.37 0.93 -4.26
CA LEU A 493 -3.64 1.69 -5.48
C LEU A 493 -3.13 3.12 -5.31
N ARG A 494 -1.94 3.40 -5.88
CA ARG A 494 -1.40 4.76 -5.95
C ARG A 494 -2.46 5.61 -6.61
N ARG A 495 -3.15 6.41 -5.80
CA ARG A 495 -4.14 7.37 -6.29
C ARG A 495 -3.39 8.32 -7.19
N ARG A 496 -3.64 8.20 -8.49
CA ARG A 496 -3.08 9.09 -9.51
C ARG A 496 -3.56 10.51 -9.20
N LEU A 497 -2.81 11.51 -9.67
CA LEU A 497 -3.05 12.96 -9.53
C LEU A 497 -4.53 13.41 -9.72
N TRP A 498 -5.35 12.58 -10.37
CA TRP A 498 -6.75 12.80 -10.70
C TRP A 498 -7.75 12.24 -9.66
N CYS A 499 -7.31 11.82 -8.47
CA CYS A 499 -8.18 11.24 -7.44
C CYS A 499 -8.24 12.03 -6.11
N GLN A 500 -7.88 13.33 -6.12
CA GLN A 500 -8.08 14.22 -4.98
C GLN A 500 -9.39 15.02 -5.12
N ASP A 501 -10.22 15.00 -4.08
CA ASP A 501 -11.51 15.70 -3.97
C ASP A 501 -11.36 17.23 -3.74
N GLY A 502 -10.46 17.90 -4.48
CA GLY A 502 -10.21 19.33 -4.33
C GLY A 502 -9.89 20.04 -5.64
N MET A 503 -10.04 21.38 -5.66
CA MET A 503 -9.81 22.25 -6.84
C MET A 503 -8.35 22.28 -7.36
N GLN A 504 -7.44 21.47 -6.82
CA GLN A 504 -6.02 21.48 -7.21
C GLN A 504 -5.78 21.06 -8.66
N TRP A 505 -6.69 20.29 -9.27
CA TRP A 505 -6.66 19.95 -10.69
C TRP A 505 -6.92 21.15 -11.63
N LEU A 506 -7.48 22.26 -11.14
CA LEU A 506 -7.68 23.48 -11.94
C LEU A 506 -6.37 24.21 -12.24
N LEU A 507 -5.34 24.06 -11.41
CA LEU A 507 -4.07 24.79 -11.57
C LEU A 507 -3.38 24.49 -12.93
N PRO A 508 -3.18 23.23 -13.35
CA PRO A 508 -2.63 22.91 -14.67
C PRO A 508 -3.47 23.47 -15.84
N VAL A 509 -4.80 23.45 -15.70
CA VAL A 509 -5.74 23.97 -16.71
C VAL A 509 -5.60 25.50 -16.81
N VAL A 510 -5.57 26.20 -15.68
CA VAL A 510 -5.39 27.65 -15.60
C VAL A 510 -4.02 28.07 -16.17
N PHE A 511 -2.94 27.35 -15.84
CA PHE A 511 -1.61 27.64 -16.41
C PHE A 511 -1.56 27.38 -17.92
N SER A 512 -2.21 26.33 -18.41
CA SER A 512 -2.29 26.04 -19.85
C SER A 512 -3.08 27.12 -20.60
N LEU A 513 -4.20 27.58 -20.03
CA LEU A 513 -5.00 28.68 -20.59
C LEU A 513 -4.24 30.00 -20.55
N LEU A 514 -3.53 30.32 -19.46
CA LEU A 514 -2.67 31.50 -19.37
C LEU A 514 -1.53 31.48 -20.40
N ALA A 515 -0.89 30.32 -20.61
CA ALA A 515 0.17 30.17 -21.61
C ALA A 515 -0.36 30.34 -23.05
N LEU A 516 -1.52 29.75 -23.36
CA LEU A 516 -2.18 29.93 -24.66
C LEU A 516 -2.61 31.38 -24.88
N THR A 517 -3.10 32.05 -23.83
CA THR A 517 -3.47 33.47 -23.88
C THR A 517 -2.23 34.34 -24.10
N LEU A 518 -1.12 34.04 -23.42
CA LEU A 518 0.15 34.75 -23.62
C LEU A 518 0.70 34.56 -25.03
N LEU A 519 0.65 33.35 -25.58
CA LEU A 519 1.06 33.07 -26.97
C LEU A 519 0.16 33.80 -27.99
N ALA A 520 -1.15 33.85 -27.76
CA ALA A 520 -2.08 34.60 -28.59
C ALA A 520 -1.81 36.12 -28.51
N VAL A 521 -1.55 36.65 -27.32
CA VAL A 521 -1.19 38.06 -27.09
C VAL A 521 0.16 38.40 -27.75
N LEU A 522 1.18 37.55 -27.62
CA LEU A 522 2.47 37.74 -28.29
C LEU A 522 2.34 37.70 -29.82
N HIS A 523 1.40 36.92 -30.34
CA HIS A 523 1.10 36.88 -31.77
C HIS A 523 0.34 38.13 -32.24
N LEU A 524 -0.66 38.59 -31.48
CA LEU A 524 -1.46 39.79 -31.76
C LEU A 524 -0.65 41.08 -31.62
N LEU A 525 0.30 41.15 -30.69
CA LEU A 525 1.16 42.33 -30.47
C LEU A 525 2.27 42.51 -31.52
N GLY A 526 2.34 41.66 -32.56
CA GLY A 526 3.30 41.82 -33.67
C GLY A 526 4.77 41.65 -33.28
N LEU A 527 5.09 41.30 -32.03
CA LEU A 527 6.45 41.09 -31.54
C LEU A 527 7.13 39.84 -32.16
N ALA A 528 6.40 39.06 -32.97
CA ALA A 528 6.90 37.89 -33.69
C ALA A 528 7.27 38.15 -35.17
N THR A 529 7.21 39.39 -35.66
CA THR A 529 7.68 39.75 -37.01
C THR A 529 8.96 40.57 -36.96
N THR A 530 10.07 39.95 -36.58
CA THR A 530 11.37 40.35 -37.13
C THR A 530 11.43 39.87 -38.58
N GLN A 531 11.09 40.75 -39.51
CA GLN A 531 11.48 40.55 -40.91
C GLN A 531 13.00 40.53 -40.96
N ILE A 532 13.58 39.35 -41.10
CA ILE A 532 14.99 39.20 -41.47
C ILE A 532 15.07 39.61 -42.95
N PRO A 533 15.80 40.67 -43.33
CA PRO A 533 15.97 41.03 -44.73
C PRO A 533 16.84 39.98 -45.41
N THR A 534 16.23 39.16 -46.27
CA THR A 534 16.95 38.30 -47.20
C THR A 534 17.58 39.16 -48.31
N LYS A 535 18.72 39.78 -48.02
CA LYS A 535 19.65 40.23 -49.06
C LYS A 535 20.29 38.98 -49.69
N ILE A 536 19.69 38.52 -50.77
CA ILE A 536 20.33 37.58 -51.69
C ILE A 536 21.46 38.34 -52.38
N VAL A 537 22.70 38.04 -52.01
CA VAL A 537 23.90 38.45 -52.76
C VAL A 537 24.02 37.50 -53.95
N PRO A 538 23.97 37.98 -55.21
CA PRO A 538 24.24 37.12 -56.35
C PRO A 538 25.74 36.87 -56.43
N ILE A 539 26.15 35.60 -56.39
CA ILE A 539 27.50 35.20 -56.75
C ILE A 539 27.63 35.36 -58.27
N ALA A 540 28.32 36.42 -58.67
CA ALA A 540 28.82 36.62 -60.01
C ALA A 540 30.11 35.80 -60.21
N GLY A 541 30.21 35.08 -61.32
CA GLY A 541 31.44 34.39 -61.70
C GLY A 541 31.32 33.54 -62.98
N HIS A 542 31.36 34.22 -64.14
CA HIS A 542 31.98 33.82 -65.42
C HIS A 542 31.62 32.46 -66.08
N ARG A 543 31.28 32.32 -67.37
CA ARG A 543 31.77 33.01 -68.58
C ARG A 543 30.73 32.86 -69.71
N GLN A 544 30.35 33.99 -70.32
CA GLN A 544 29.76 34.04 -71.67
C GLN A 544 30.87 33.88 -72.72
N ARG A 545 30.57 33.15 -73.81
CA ARG A 545 31.00 33.55 -75.15
C ARG A 545 29.78 33.50 -76.07
N ALA A 546 29.48 34.67 -76.62
CA ALA A 546 28.48 34.92 -77.63
C ALA A 546 29.02 34.60 -79.03
N CYS A 547 28.10 34.28 -79.94
CA CYS A 547 28.02 34.74 -81.34
C CYS A 547 26.59 34.40 -81.80
N ALA A 548 25.71 35.38 -81.98
CA ALA A 548 25.60 36.35 -83.07
C ALA A 548 24.42 35.96 -83.97
N THR A 549 23.40 36.82 -83.93
CA THR A 549 22.23 36.90 -84.80
C THR A 549 22.60 37.18 -86.26
N ALA A 550 21.92 36.54 -87.22
CA ALA A 550 21.54 37.17 -88.49
C ALA A 550 20.44 36.40 -89.25
N GLN A 551 19.31 37.10 -89.39
CA GLN A 551 18.49 37.34 -90.59
C GLN A 551 17.81 36.23 -91.42
N VAL A 552 16.55 36.56 -91.71
CA VAL A 552 15.55 36.02 -92.64
C VAL A 552 15.93 36.31 -94.10
N VAL A 553 15.84 35.31 -94.99
CA VAL A 553 15.44 35.47 -96.41
C VAL A 553 14.74 34.19 -96.93
N VAL A 554 13.70 34.40 -97.74
CA VAL A 554 12.77 33.50 -98.44
C VAL A 554 13.44 32.68 -99.56
N GLY A 555 13.00 31.42 -99.78
CA GLY A 555 13.26 30.71 -101.05
C GLY A 555 12.94 29.20 -101.09
N LYS A 556 11.73 28.86 -101.57
CA LYS A 556 11.20 27.72 -102.37
C LYS A 556 12.00 26.39 -102.65
N PRO A 557 11.29 25.32 -103.10
CA PRO A 557 11.47 23.92 -102.66
C PRO A 557 12.03 22.95 -103.73
N CYS A 558 12.47 21.76 -103.29
CA CYS A 558 12.62 20.47 -104.00
C CYS A 558 13.28 19.49 -103.00
N ALA A 559 13.09 18.17 -102.93
CA ALA A 559 12.35 17.18 -103.71
C ALA A 559 12.12 15.92 -102.82
N LYS A 560 11.25 15.03 -103.30
CA LYS A 560 10.89 13.72 -102.76
C LYS A 560 12.09 12.79 -102.56
N ALA A 561 12.02 11.94 -101.53
CA ALA A 561 12.48 10.55 -101.63
C ALA A 561 11.67 9.67 -100.65
N GLN A 562 10.82 8.82 -101.22
CA GLN A 562 10.23 7.64 -100.58
C GLN A 562 11.29 6.56 -100.42
N TRP A 563 11.26 5.81 -99.32
CA TRP A 563 11.55 4.37 -99.33
C TRP A 563 10.68 3.63 -98.32
N HIS A 564 10.07 2.56 -98.81
CA HIS A 564 9.20 1.59 -98.15
C HIS A 564 10.00 0.51 -97.40
N ALA A 565 9.34 -0.13 -96.42
CA ALA A 565 9.24 -1.59 -96.16
C ALA A 565 9.16 -1.84 -94.64
N ILE A 566 7.99 -2.18 -94.09
CA ILE A 566 7.38 -3.53 -93.98
C ILE A 566 8.20 -4.46 -93.08
N ALA A 567 7.70 -4.70 -91.87
CA ALA A 567 7.64 -6.02 -91.25
C ALA A 567 6.45 -6.03 -90.27
N GLN A 568 5.47 -6.89 -90.56
CA GLN A 568 4.40 -7.31 -89.65
C GLN A 568 4.99 -8.30 -88.65
N ASP A 569 4.53 -8.26 -87.39
CA ASP A 569 4.43 -9.43 -86.51
C ASP A 569 3.45 -9.15 -85.35
N ASP A 570 2.90 -10.23 -84.82
CA ASP A 570 1.64 -10.47 -84.09
C ASP A 570 1.23 -9.57 -82.90
N PRO A 571 -0.09 -9.50 -82.58
CA PRO A 571 -0.59 -8.92 -81.34
C PRO A 571 -0.42 -9.92 -80.18
N GLU A 572 0.80 -10.01 -79.67
CA GLU A 572 1.07 -10.76 -78.46
C GLU A 572 0.47 -10.04 -77.23
N THR A 573 -0.43 -10.75 -76.56
CA THR A 573 -1.07 -10.47 -75.28
C THR A 573 -0.12 -9.78 -74.30
N LYS A 574 -0.18 -8.43 -74.21
CA LYS A 574 0.40 -7.68 -73.09
C LYS A 574 -0.41 -7.98 -71.83
N GLN A 575 -0.09 -9.09 -71.18
CA GLN A 575 -0.20 -9.22 -69.73
C GLN A 575 0.55 -8.02 -69.14
N THR A 576 -0.19 -6.98 -68.78
CA THR A 576 0.34 -5.92 -67.94
C THR A 576 0.78 -6.59 -66.65
N ALA A 577 2.09 -6.80 -66.51
CA ALA A 577 2.71 -7.14 -65.24
C ALA A 577 2.09 -6.21 -64.18
N PRO A 578 1.64 -6.74 -63.02
CA PRO A 578 1.04 -5.89 -62.00
C PRO A 578 2.05 -4.79 -61.72
N GLN A 579 1.70 -3.54 -62.07
CA GLN A 579 2.44 -2.39 -61.65
C GLN A 579 2.35 -2.40 -60.13
N PHE A 580 3.38 -2.97 -59.48
CA PHE A 580 3.64 -2.74 -58.08
C PHE A 580 3.81 -1.23 -57.99
N LYS A 581 2.73 -0.54 -57.60
CA LYS A 581 2.78 0.87 -57.20
C LYS A 581 3.96 0.95 -56.25
N ALA A 582 5.04 1.61 -56.69
CA ALA A 582 6.23 1.83 -55.89
C ALA A 582 5.75 2.17 -54.48
N ALA A 583 6.13 1.36 -53.49
CA ALA A 583 5.64 1.45 -52.13
C ALA A 583 6.02 2.84 -51.58
N GLY A 584 5.16 3.82 -51.85
CA GLY A 584 5.51 5.23 -51.75
C GLY A 584 5.83 5.53 -50.30
N ASN A 585 7.09 5.91 -50.04
CA ASN A 585 7.60 6.53 -48.80
C ASN A 585 6.80 6.20 -47.55
N ARG A 586 6.59 4.91 -47.26
CA ARG A 586 6.04 4.48 -45.98
C ARG A 586 7.15 4.65 -44.97
N PHE A 587 6.94 5.50 -43.97
CA PHE A 587 7.87 5.60 -42.86
C PHE A 587 8.10 4.18 -42.29
N PRO A 588 9.36 3.72 -42.11
CA PRO A 588 9.68 2.35 -41.65
C PRO A 588 9.41 2.17 -40.15
N LEU A 589 8.27 2.65 -39.67
CA LEU A 589 7.86 2.64 -38.26
C LEU A 589 6.98 1.43 -37.92
N GLY A 590 6.64 0.59 -38.89
CA GLY A 590 5.77 -0.57 -38.68
C GLY A 590 6.32 -1.53 -37.63
N LEU A 591 7.62 -1.82 -37.68
CA LEU A 591 8.28 -2.69 -36.72
C LEU A 591 8.30 -2.10 -35.30
N ALA A 592 8.62 -0.80 -35.17
CA ALA A 592 8.60 -0.12 -33.87
C ALA A 592 7.20 -0.12 -33.25
N ARG A 593 6.15 0.10 -34.07
CA ARG A 593 4.76 0.03 -33.61
C ARG A 593 4.40 -1.37 -33.14
N PHE A 594 4.82 -2.40 -33.87
CA PHE A 594 4.57 -3.77 -33.48
C PHE A 594 5.17 -4.10 -32.10
N PHE A 595 6.46 -3.78 -31.88
CA PHE A 595 7.09 -4.00 -30.58
C PHE A 595 6.45 -3.19 -29.46
N ALA A 596 6.11 -1.93 -29.71
CA ALA A 596 5.42 -1.09 -28.75
C ALA A 596 4.05 -1.65 -28.37
N SER A 597 3.27 -2.14 -29.35
CA SER A 597 1.98 -2.79 -29.10
C SER A 597 2.12 -4.09 -28.30
N CYS A 598 3.08 -4.96 -28.65
CA CYS A 598 3.36 -6.17 -27.89
C CYS A 598 3.73 -5.85 -26.43
N HIS A 599 4.58 -4.85 -26.22
CA HIS A 599 5.00 -4.46 -24.88
C HIS A 599 3.85 -3.83 -24.06
N ILE A 600 2.93 -3.07 -24.68
CA ILE A 600 1.72 -2.58 -23.98
C ILE A 600 0.85 -3.76 -23.50
N VAL A 601 0.63 -4.77 -24.35
CA VAL A 601 -0.15 -5.95 -23.98
C VAL A 601 0.52 -6.71 -22.83
N VAL A 602 1.83 -6.92 -22.92
CA VAL A 602 2.62 -7.54 -21.85
C VAL A 602 2.56 -6.72 -20.56
N GLY A 603 2.60 -5.39 -20.65
CA GLY A 603 2.49 -4.52 -19.48
C GLY A 603 1.11 -4.56 -18.81
N HIS A 604 0.03 -4.74 -19.58
CA HIS A 604 -1.28 -5.04 -19.00
C HIS A 604 -1.29 -6.41 -18.32
N GLY A 605 -0.64 -7.41 -18.92
CA GLY A 605 -0.48 -8.71 -18.30
C GLY A 605 0.31 -8.66 -16.98
N TYR A 606 1.36 -7.84 -16.93
CA TYR A 606 2.13 -7.58 -15.71
C TYR A 606 1.28 -6.90 -14.63
N ALA A 607 0.53 -5.85 -14.99
CA ALA A 607 -0.34 -5.15 -14.05
C ALA A 607 -1.50 -6.03 -13.51
N MET A 608 -1.91 -7.05 -14.25
CA MET A 608 -2.92 -8.03 -13.83
C MET A 608 -2.31 -9.24 -13.11
N GLY A 609 -0.99 -9.32 -12.96
CA GLY A 609 -0.31 -10.46 -12.35
C GLY A 609 -0.35 -11.75 -13.19
N VAL A 610 -0.63 -11.66 -14.50
CA VAL A 610 -0.69 -12.83 -15.40
C VAL A 610 0.62 -13.11 -16.15
N THR A 611 1.60 -12.21 -16.05
CA THR A 611 2.97 -12.42 -16.56
C THR A 611 3.97 -12.42 -15.41
N PRO A 612 5.12 -13.10 -15.53
CA PRO A 612 6.18 -13.06 -14.53
C PRO A 612 6.58 -11.62 -14.15
N SER A 613 7.05 -11.43 -12.91
CA SER A 613 7.52 -10.14 -12.38
C SER A 613 8.89 -9.73 -12.95
N ILE A 614 8.93 -9.55 -14.28
CA ILE A 614 10.11 -9.04 -14.98
C ILE A 614 9.96 -7.53 -15.04
N TRP A 615 10.90 -6.81 -14.41
CA TRP A 615 10.91 -5.35 -14.33
C TRP A 615 10.57 -4.66 -15.66
N PHE A 616 11.13 -5.14 -16.78
CA PHE A 616 10.87 -4.60 -18.11
C PHE A 616 9.38 -4.60 -18.48
N PHE A 617 8.61 -5.64 -18.13
CA PHE A 617 7.19 -5.74 -18.48
C PHE A 617 6.35 -4.63 -17.83
N GLY A 618 6.74 -4.18 -16.64
CA GLY A 618 6.13 -3.02 -15.99
C GLY A 618 6.23 -1.71 -16.79
N TRP A 619 7.10 -1.63 -17.80
CA TRP A 619 7.30 -0.42 -18.61
C TRP A 619 6.38 -0.33 -19.84
N GLY A 620 5.51 -1.32 -20.06
CA GLY A 620 4.62 -1.34 -21.23
C GLY A 620 3.80 -0.04 -21.41
N PHE A 621 3.41 0.61 -20.31
CA PHE A 621 2.64 1.87 -20.35
C PHE A 621 3.40 3.04 -21.00
N THR A 622 4.74 3.04 -20.99
CA THR A 622 5.56 4.12 -21.54
C THR A 622 5.44 4.26 -23.06
N TRP A 623 5.00 3.21 -23.75
CA TRP A 623 4.74 3.24 -25.19
C TRP A 623 3.47 3.99 -25.56
N VAL A 624 2.55 4.22 -24.62
CA VAL A 624 1.30 4.97 -24.90
C VAL A 624 1.60 6.43 -25.28
N PRO A 625 2.41 7.20 -24.51
CA PRO A 625 2.93 8.51 -24.94
C PRO A 625 3.65 8.46 -26.29
N TRP A 626 4.45 7.43 -26.55
CA TRP A 626 5.14 7.27 -27.82
C TRP A 626 4.18 7.13 -29.00
N PHE A 627 3.10 6.34 -28.86
CA PHE A 627 2.06 6.22 -29.87
C PHE A 627 1.32 7.53 -30.12
N PHE A 628 1.09 8.34 -29.08
CA PHE A 628 0.49 9.68 -29.26
C PHE A 628 1.40 10.60 -30.08
N MET A 629 2.68 10.70 -29.71
CA MET A 629 3.66 11.49 -30.45
C MET A 629 3.77 11.04 -31.90
N LEU A 630 3.86 9.72 -32.13
CA LEU A 630 3.97 9.15 -33.45
C LEU A 630 2.71 9.37 -34.30
N SER A 631 1.54 9.25 -33.69
CA SER A 631 0.27 9.49 -34.36
C SER A 631 0.18 10.95 -34.80
N GLY A 632 0.54 11.90 -33.93
CA GLY A 632 0.60 13.32 -34.28
C GLY A 632 1.57 13.60 -35.43
N PHE A 633 2.78 13.04 -35.36
CA PHE A 633 3.79 13.17 -36.42
C PHE A 633 3.30 12.64 -37.78
N VAL A 634 2.75 11.42 -37.80
CA VAL A 634 2.28 10.81 -39.06
C VAL A 634 1.07 11.54 -39.61
N LEU A 635 0.14 11.98 -38.76
CA LEU A 635 -1.02 12.75 -39.18
C LEU A 635 -0.61 14.10 -39.78
N PHE A 636 0.29 14.81 -39.11
CA PHE A 636 0.79 16.10 -39.58
C PHE A 636 1.60 15.96 -40.88
N SER A 637 2.50 14.97 -40.96
CA SER A 637 3.27 14.70 -42.17
C SER A 637 2.40 14.29 -43.35
N ALA A 638 1.40 13.43 -43.13
CA ALA A 638 0.45 13.04 -44.17
C ALA A 638 -0.39 14.23 -44.64
N HIS A 639 -0.76 15.13 -43.72
CA HIS A 639 -1.49 16.34 -44.05
C HIS A 639 -0.65 17.32 -44.88
N LEU A 640 0.60 17.59 -44.48
CA LEU A 640 1.51 18.45 -45.26
C LEU A 640 1.76 17.92 -46.67
N LYS A 641 1.76 16.59 -46.85
CA LYS A 641 1.91 15.97 -48.17
C LYS A 641 0.65 16.10 -49.03
N ASN A 642 -0.53 16.05 -48.43
CA ASN A 642 -1.82 16.10 -49.14
C ASN A 642 -2.83 16.90 -48.31
N PRO A 643 -2.77 18.24 -48.34
CA PRO A 643 -3.70 19.07 -47.59
C PRO A 643 -5.11 18.88 -48.17
N LYS A 644 -6.06 18.55 -47.30
CA LYS A 644 -7.48 18.50 -47.62
C LYS A 644 -8.18 19.68 -46.97
N GLU A 645 -9.02 20.34 -47.76
CA GLU A 645 -9.95 21.35 -47.25
C GLU A 645 -11.11 20.64 -46.56
N GLU A 646 -11.09 20.68 -45.23
CA GLU A 646 -12.14 20.13 -44.39
C GLU A 646 -12.25 20.93 -43.10
N SER A 647 -13.46 21.06 -42.57
CA SER A 647 -13.70 21.72 -41.29
C SER A 647 -13.19 20.87 -40.11
N MET A 648 -13.04 21.48 -38.93
CA MET A 648 -12.67 20.77 -37.70
C MET A 648 -13.61 19.60 -37.42
N ILE A 649 -14.92 19.82 -37.55
CA ILE A 649 -15.94 18.80 -37.31
C ILE A 649 -15.86 17.69 -38.35
N GLN A 650 -15.66 18.02 -39.63
CA GLN A 650 -15.47 17.00 -40.68
C GLN A 650 -14.23 16.15 -40.42
N TYR A 651 -13.14 16.76 -39.94
CA TYR A 651 -11.92 16.05 -39.57
C TYR A 651 -12.15 15.07 -38.40
N VAL A 652 -12.77 15.55 -37.32
CA VAL A 652 -13.13 14.72 -36.15
C VAL A 652 -14.05 13.58 -36.58
N MET A 653 -15.14 13.87 -37.29
CA MET A 653 -16.12 12.87 -37.73
C MET A 653 -15.47 11.80 -38.62
N ARG A 654 -14.66 12.18 -39.59
CA ARG A 654 -13.97 11.21 -40.47
C ARG A 654 -13.05 10.28 -39.67
N ARG A 655 -12.39 10.77 -38.62
CA ARG A 655 -11.54 9.95 -37.75
C ARG A 655 -12.36 9.08 -36.81
N SER A 656 -13.37 9.65 -36.17
CA SER A 656 -14.29 8.93 -35.28
C SER A 656 -15.00 7.78 -36.00
N VAL A 657 -15.46 7.97 -37.23
CA VAL A 657 -16.12 6.90 -38.03
C VAL A 657 -15.23 5.67 -38.21
N THR A 658 -13.90 5.82 -38.23
CA THR A 658 -12.98 4.68 -38.37
C THR A 658 -12.75 3.88 -37.09
N ILE A 659 -13.05 4.45 -35.92
CA ILE A 659 -12.70 3.87 -34.61
C ILE A 659 -13.95 3.56 -33.78
N TYR A 660 -14.93 4.46 -33.81
CA TYR A 660 -16.13 4.41 -32.98
C TYR A 660 -16.98 3.15 -33.17
N PRO A 661 -17.17 2.59 -34.39
CA PRO A 661 -17.93 1.35 -34.55
C PRO A 661 -17.31 0.17 -33.77
N LEU A 662 -16.00 -0.01 -33.84
CA LEU A 662 -15.30 -1.06 -33.10
C LEU A 662 -15.36 -0.81 -31.58
N TYR A 663 -15.18 0.45 -31.18
CA TYR A 663 -15.33 0.86 -29.79
C TYR A 663 -16.72 0.52 -29.24
N ALA A 664 -17.79 0.92 -29.94
CA ALA A 664 -19.17 0.65 -29.56
C ALA A 664 -19.47 -0.86 -29.46
N VAL A 665 -18.97 -1.66 -30.40
CA VAL A 665 -19.10 -3.13 -30.38
C VAL A 665 -18.46 -3.74 -29.13
N SER A 666 -17.40 -3.14 -28.60
CA SER A 666 -16.77 -3.60 -27.36
C SER A 666 -17.44 -3.03 -26.11
N LEU A 667 -17.95 -1.80 -26.16
CA LEU A 667 -18.57 -1.11 -25.03
C LEU A 667 -19.90 -1.75 -24.62
N ILE A 668 -20.73 -2.15 -25.60
CA ILE A 668 -22.05 -2.73 -25.34
C ILE A 668 -21.95 -4.05 -24.54
N PRO A 669 -21.12 -5.05 -24.94
CA PRO A 669 -20.89 -6.25 -24.14
C PRO A 669 -20.30 -5.95 -22.77
N SER A 670 -19.32 -5.05 -22.66
CA SER A 670 -18.75 -4.66 -21.36
C SER A 670 -19.81 -4.11 -20.40
N PHE A 671 -20.73 -3.28 -20.91
CA PHE A 671 -21.87 -2.78 -20.13
C PHE A 671 -22.81 -3.90 -19.69
N ILE A 672 -23.21 -4.78 -20.62
CA ILE A 672 -24.12 -5.90 -20.32
C ILE A 672 -23.51 -6.82 -19.25
N ILE A 673 -22.24 -7.19 -19.39
CA ILE A 673 -21.52 -8.05 -18.44
C ILE A 673 -21.40 -7.37 -17.07
N ALA A 674 -20.93 -6.13 -17.02
CA ALA A 674 -20.77 -5.40 -15.75
C ALA A 674 -22.10 -5.23 -15.02
N LYS A 675 -23.18 -4.95 -15.76
CA LYS A 675 -24.54 -4.83 -15.20
C LYS A 675 -25.07 -6.17 -14.71
N TYR A 676 -24.88 -7.25 -15.47
CA TYR A 676 -25.32 -8.60 -15.09
C TYR A 676 -24.60 -9.10 -13.83
N LEU A 677 -23.32 -8.77 -13.66
CA LEU A 677 -22.51 -9.16 -12.51
C LEU A 677 -22.69 -8.23 -11.29
N GLY A 678 -23.52 -7.19 -11.36
CA GLY A 678 -23.68 -6.23 -10.26
C GLY A 678 -22.46 -5.35 -9.99
N ASN A 679 -21.51 -5.29 -10.93
CA ASN A 679 -20.22 -4.60 -10.79
C ASN A 679 -20.11 -3.31 -11.63
N LEU A 680 -21.25 -2.69 -11.95
CA LEU A 680 -21.27 -1.45 -12.72
C LEU A 680 -20.82 -0.26 -11.84
N GLN A 681 -19.53 0.05 -11.85
CA GLN A 681 -18.97 1.21 -11.14
C GLN A 681 -19.23 2.55 -11.86
N ALA A 682 -19.50 2.52 -13.16
CA ALA A 682 -19.73 3.72 -13.96
C ALA A 682 -21.08 4.38 -13.62
N ASP A 683 -21.04 5.63 -13.14
CA ASP A 683 -22.24 6.45 -13.01
C ASP A 683 -22.75 6.94 -14.39
N TRP A 684 -23.93 7.56 -14.40
CA TRP A 684 -24.52 8.04 -15.64
C TRP A 684 -23.66 9.10 -16.34
N GLY A 685 -22.97 9.97 -15.58
CA GLY A 685 -22.07 10.97 -16.13
C GLY A 685 -20.88 10.35 -16.86
N THR A 686 -20.28 9.33 -16.27
CA THR A 686 -19.18 8.54 -16.84
C THR A 686 -19.63 7.84 -18.12
N LEU A 687 -20.80 7.21 -18.13
CA LEU A 687 -21.34 6.54 -19.31
C LEU A 687 -21.60 7.52 -20.47
N VAL A 688 -22.16 8.70 -20.17
CA VAL A 688 -22.35 9.75 -21.17
C VAL A 688 -21.01 10.23 -21.70
N ALA A 689 -20.05 10.54 -20.83
CA ALA A 689 -18.71 10.95 -21.24
C ALA A 689 -18.03 9.89 -22.12
N GLN A 690 -18.21 8.61 -21.78
CA GLN A 690 -17.65 7.48 -22.50
C GLN A 690 -18.26 7.32 -23.91
N CYS A 691 -19.57 7.58 -24.08
CA CYS A 691 -20.22 7.63 -25.39
C CYS A 691 -19.65 8.73 -26.30
N PHE A 692 -19.15 9.82 -25.73
CA PHE A 692 -18.51 10.90 -26.50
C PHE A 692 -16.98 10.78 -26.57
N LEU A 693 -16.40 9.71 -26.01
CA LEU A 693 -14.96 9.57 -25.82
C LEU A 693 -14.38 10.80 -25.09
N MET A 694 -14.91 11.14 -23.92
CA MET A 694 -14.50 12.30 -23.11
C MET A 694 -14.12 11.94 -21.67
N GLN A 695 -14.06 10.65 -21.34
CA GLN A 695 -13.84 10.15 -19.98
C GLN A 695 -12.46 10.51 -19.38
N ALA A 696 -11.45 10.86 -20.20
CA ALA A 696 -10.11 11.25 -19.71
C ALA A 696 -9.99 12.67 -19.16
N TRP A 697 -11.03 13.49 -19.32
CA TRP A 697 -10.95 14.93 -19.04
C TRP A 697 -11.60 15.35 -17.72
N TRP A 698 -12.15 14.39 -16.97
CA TRP A 698 -12.69 14.63 -15.64
C TRP A 698 -12.07 13.67 -14.62
N PRO A 699 -11.57 14.18 -13.48
CA PRO A 699 -11.06 13.35 -12.39
C PRO A 699 -12.11 12.31 -11.93
N GLY A 700 -11.77 11.03 -11.92
CA GLY A 700 -12.66 9.93 -11.49
C GLY A 700 -13.48 9.26 -12.59
N TRP A 701 -13.75 9.92 -13.72
CA TRP A 701 -14.48 9.29 -14.83
C TRP A 701 -13.65 8.24 -15.58
N THR A 702 -12.32 8.38 -15.61
CA THR A 702 -11.45 7.41 -16.28
C THR A 702 -11.43 6.08 -15.54
N GLU A 703 -11.30 6.14 -14.22
CA GLU A 703 -11.22 4.99 -13.33
C GLU A 703 -12.56 4.24 -13.26
N SER A 704 -13.66 4.99 -13.37
CA SER A 704 -15.02 4.43 -13.34
C SER A 704 -15.51 3.99 -14.72
N ALA A 705 -14.78 4.27 -15.81
CA ALA A 705 -15.19 3.93 -17.16
C ALA A 705 -15.15 2.41 -17.40
N LEU A 706 -16.17 1.89 -18.11
CA LEU A 706 -16.28 0.47 -18.44
C LEU A 706 -15.10 -0.06 -19.26
N GLN A 707 -14.44 0.83 -19.99
CA GLN A 707 -13.25 0.53 -20.77
C GLN A 707 -12.17 1.53 -20.40
N MET A 708 -11.74 1.45 -19.14
CA MET A 708 -10.66 2.29 -18.60
C MET A 708 -9.45 2.33 -19.55
N HIS A 709 -9.05 1.20 -20.13
CA HIS A 709 -7.91 1.10 -21.06
C HIS A 709 -8.08 1.91 -22.36
N CYS A 710 -9.31 2.30 -22.73
CA CYS A 710 -9.61 3.13 -23.89
C CYS A 710 -9.60 4.64 -23.61
N TRP A 711 -9.16 5.09 -22.42
CA TRP A 711 -9.04 6.50 -22.06
C TRP A 711 -8.27 7.32 -23.12
N PHE A 712 -7.30 6.71 -23.79
CA PHE A 712 -6.48 7.37 -24.80
C PHE A 712 -7.29 7.90 -26.00
N LEU A 713 -8.44 7.28 -26.32
CA LEU A 713 -9.34 7.76 -27.36
C LEU A 713 -9.93 9.14 -27.01
N SER A 714 -10.09 9.43 -25.72
CA SER A 714 -10.54 10.75 -25.27
C SER A 714 -9.53 11.84 -25.56
N CYS A 715 -8.24 11.53 -25.41
CA CYS A 715 -7.17 12.45 -25.76
C CYS A 715 -7.12 12.67 -27.28
N MET A 716 -7.40 11.62 -28.06
CA MET A 716 -7.41 11.70 -29.53
C MET A 716 -8.53 12.59 -30.07
N VAL A 717 -9.75 12.52 -29.52
CA VAL A 717 -10.87 13.35 -29.97
C VAL A 717 -10.57 14.83 -29.77
N VAL A 718 -10.07 15.22 -28.60
CA VAL A 718 -9.63 16.59 -28.33
C VAL A 718 -8.49 17.00 -29.24
N TYR A 719 -7.50 16.13 -29.44
CA TYR A 719 -6.41 16.39 -30.38
C TYR A 719 -6.92 16.62 -31.82
N TRP A 720 -7.86 15.81 -32.31
CA TRP A 720 -8.43 15.98 -33.65
C TRP A 720 -9.22 17.28 -33.77
N PHE A 721 -9.95 17.66 -32.73
CA PHE A 721 -10.68 18.92 -32.69
C PHE A 721 -9.74 20.11 -32.84
N PHE A 722 -8.61 20.10 -32.11
CA PHE A 722 -7.60 21.17 -32.18
C PHE A 722 -6.60 21.04 -33.32
N PHE A 723 -6.60 19.93 -34.07
CA PHE A 723 -5.59 19.67 -35.10
C PHE A 723 -5.50 20.78 -36.15
N LYS A 724 -6.64 21.25 -36.68
CA LYS A 724 -6.68 22.30 -37.70
C LYS A 724 -6.26 23.69 -37.18
N PRO A 725 -6.74 24.17 -36.02
CA PRO A 725 -6.21 25.37 -35.39
C PRO A 725 -4.69 25.30 -35.15
N LEU A 726 -4.20 24.18 -34.60
CA LEU A 726 -2.78 23.98 -34.33
C LEU A 726 -1.97 23.95 -35.63
N GLU A 727 -2.48 23.30 -36.67
CA GLU A 727 -1.88 23.30 -38.01
C GLU A 727 -1.71 24.72 -38.54
N TYR A 728 -2.75 25.54 -38.46
CA TYR A 728 -2.70 26.93 -38.88
C TYR A 728 -1.62 27.72 -38.13
N CYS A 729 -1.50 27.51 -36.81
CA CYS A 729 -0.47 28.14 -35.99
C CYS A 729 0.95 27.65 -36.30
N PHE A 730 1.10 26.38 -36.67
CA PHE A 730 2.43 25.73 -36.76
C PHE A 730 3.00 25.63 -38.17
N LYS A 731 2.18 25.70 -39.22
CA LYS A 731 2.62 25.49 -40.61
C LYS A 731 3.74 26.44 -41.08
N ASN A 732 3.85 27.61 -40.46
CA ASN A 732 4.81 28.66 -40.82
C ASN A 732 5.91 28.87 -39.76
N LEU A 733 6.05 27.96 -38.79
CA LEU A 733 7.12 28.09 -37.79
C LEU A 733 8.48 27.78 -38.43
N SER A 734 9.48 28.60 -38.12
CA SER A 734 10.86 28.27 -38.43
C SER A 734 11.34 27.09 -37.57
N LEU A 735 12.41 26.41 -38.00
CA LEU A 735 13.01 25.32 -37.22
C LEU A 735 13.36 25.77 -35.80
N LEU A 736 13.95 26.95 -35.64
CA LEU A 736 14.31 27.50 -34.32
C LEU A 736 13.07 27.69 -33.43
N ARG A 737 12.00 28.29 -33.96
CA ARG A 737 10.74 28.48 -33.20
C ARG A 737 10.09 27.15 -32.84
N THR A 738 10.18 26.17 -33.73
CA THR A 738 9.71 24.80 -33.48
C THR A 738 10.51 24.15 -32.35
N CYS A 739 11.85 24.23 -32.38
CA CYS A 739 12.70 23.72 -31.30
C CYS A 739 12.43 24.42 -29.96
N MET A 740 12.25 25.74 -29.94
CA MET A 740 11.91 26.47 -28.72
C MET A 740 10.54 26.07 -28.17
N LEU A 741 9.54 25.92 -29.03
CA LEU A 741 8.21 25.45 -28.63
C LEU A 741 8.29 24.03 -28.06
N MET A 742 9.04 23.13 -28.70
CA MET A 742 9.26 21.78 -28.19
C MET A 742 9.97 21.77 -26.84
N ALA A 743 11.01 22.60 -26.67
CA ALA A 743 11.71 22.73 -25.40
C ALA A 743 10.78 23.25 -24.29
N PHE A 744 9.94 24.23 -24.59
CA PHE A 744 8.93 24.75 -23.67
C PHE A 744 7.90 23.67 -23.29
N LEU A 745 7.33 22.96 -24.27
CA LEU A 745 6.36 21.89 -24.02
C LEU A 745 6.97 20.72 -23.25
N PHE A 746 8.25 20.42 -23.48
CA PHE A 746 8.99 19.41 -22.73
C PHE A 746 9.22 19.82 -21.27
N PHE A 747 9.26 21.12 -20.98
CA PHE A 747 9.44 21.66 -19.64
C PHE A 747 8.14 21.71 -18.82
N LEU A 748 6.97 21.73 -19.46
CA LEU A 748 5.67 21.78 -18.76
C LEU A 748 5.45 20.65 -17.74
N PRO A 749 5.73 19.37 -18.05
CA PRO A 749 5.66 18.29 -17.05
C PRO A 749 6.59 18.54 -15.86
N TRP A 750 7.76 19.14 -16.07
CA TRP A 750 8.68 19.47 -14.98
C TRP A 750 8.15 20.57 -14.07
N LEU A 751 7.37 21.51 -14.59
CA LEU A 751 6.71 22.51 -13.76
C LEU A 751 5.69 21.88 -12.79
N LEU A 752 5.03 20.78 -13.18
CA LEU A 752 4.15 20.02 -12.28
C LEU A 752 4.90 19.35 -11.13
N ILE A 753 6.22 19.20 -11.26
CA ILE A 753 7.11 18.63 -10.23
C ILE A 753 7.72 19.75 -9.39
N MET A 754 8.27 20.75 -10.06
CA MET A 754 9.00 21.84 -9.43
C MET A 754 8.09 22.74 -8.62
N VAL A 755 6.86 23.03 -9.07
CA VAL A 755 5.95 23.92 -8.34
C VAL A 755 5.53 23.35 -6.99
N PRO A 756 5.05 22.08 -6.88
CA PRO A 756 4.79 21.47 -5.57
C PRO A 756 6.05 21.36 -4.70
N ALA A 757 7.20 21.00 -5.30
CA ALA A 757 8.48 20.94 -4.58
C ALA A 757 8.87 22.28 -3.96
N ILE A 758 8.77 23.37 -4.73
CA ILE A 758 9.05 24.74 -4.29
C ILE A 758 8.04 25.18 -3.23
N ALA A 759 6.78 24.76 -3.35
CA ALA A 759 5.71 25.03 -2.40
C ALA A 759 5.76 24.13 -1.14
N GLN A 760 6.81 23.30 -0.98
CA GLN A 760 6.96 22.33 0.11
C GLN A 760 5.75 21.38 0.26
N GLN A 761 5.04 21.13 -0.84
CA GLN A 761 3.99 20.11 -0.86
C GLN A 761 4.65 18.74 -1.02
N PRO A 762 4.17 17.71 -0.32
CA PRO A 762 4.68 16.35 -0.47
C PRO A 762 4.51 15.89 -1.93
N LEU A 763 5.62 15.44 -2.53
CA LEU A 763 5.65 14.85 -3.86
C LEU A 763 5.40 13.35 -3.74
N ASP A 764 4.19 12.99 -3.28
CA ASP A 764 3.77 11.59 -3.16
C ASP A 764 2.99 11.20 -4.42
N TRP A 765 3.74 11.03 -5.51
CA TRP A 765 3.32 10.65 -6.87
C TRP A 765 3.62 9.19 -7.24
#